data_AF-A0A814U0X4-F1
#
_entry.id   AF-A0A814U0X4-F1
#
_cell.length_a   1.000
_cell.length_b   1.000
_cell.length_c   1.000
_cell.angle_alpha   90.00
_cell.angle_beta   90.00
_cell.angle_gamma   90.00
#
_symmetry.space_group_name_H-M   'P 1'
#
loop_
_entity.id
_entity.type
_entity.pdbx_description
1 polymer ?
#
loop_
_entity_poly.entity_id
_entity_poly.type
_entity_poly.pdbx_seq_one_letter_code
_entity_poly.pdbx_strand_id
1 'polypeptide(L)'
;MHIIGVDVGGTNTDAVLLRIEDDQSPKVVTAVKVVTTSDVFSGLIHAVKQVVHNTSVNAIVVGTTHFINALIQRRDLAKVCILRLCGPATHSIAPMSNWPQDLKHAVDGLTPLVSGGYFFDGSEISSLNEEEVRSTVRRALALNINTFCVSGVFSPCRTDQEVRVGEIIHEESHTAYVTLSHEVAGLGLLERENASILNACLRPLVMRTIGMLKDSLPHDASIFLTRNTGTLLSSEDATRWPVFTFASGPTNSMIGAAHLSGIQNGIVIDVGGTSIDFGVIVNGRPRQTHANIKLVDDIRVNVTVPDTYSSPLGGGTVIHVTEEDQSVQVGPDSVAYQLEQQALAFGGRTVTATDVALAAGLVKEIGHRDVKLPAKIIEQVLAYVNKTVTSGVDRMKTNPEPVPVILCGGGCILIDQNKSFPGVTKMIRPDHFAVCNAVGAALCSVSGTLDLITDLVPTSVDGGTQRKAELDRLVLQVQEQFNHKEGIKLLTGSYLQEFANKGLIPNTLLEPLNYLSQMLDAVTKRLIEVLDQHSVFQQHPSLSNLIKRARLPLKNEHFGMLDIVSYFNDKSGFQPPQNGESTEEVNCVPHYDPGLLSISILSTHEGLQLKKIINNEWIDGPLESNIGVIWLGEKASRITKNRLKAGIHRVIYPRESKRRLTVWYEICTTQQLKDISDKKTNEIMAGGMVTFNNLPGASPIPVFRNERRLDFLMRFERSHGLTMTKAPPPRYILPKHGISFPTDYSNTNYSGAESSMKQSRLRPRTNLSSKSQFSESKISKRSRRNTPKISPKTKNTPLHHAEAHEEDSAPPTN
;
A
#
# COMPACT_ATOMS: atom_id res chain seq x y z
N MET A 1 17.87 -9.34 16.40
CA MET A 1 16.51 -9.67 15.89
C MET A 1 16.42 -11.16 15.60
N HIS A 2 15.26 -11.77 15.78
CA HIS A 2 14.94 -13.12 15.28
C HIS A 2 13.85 -13.04 14.20
N ILE A 3 14.12 -13.63 13.04
CA ILE A 3 13.17 -13.71 11.92
C ILE A 3 12.96 -15.17 11.59
N ILE A 4 11.70 -15.57 11.41
CA ILE A 4 11.38 -16.87 10.82
C ILE A 4 11.11 -16.66 9.34
N GLY A 5 11.80 -17.42 8.51
CA GLY A 5 11.47 -17.57 7.09
C GLY A 5 10.80 -18.92 6.88
N VAL A 6 9.69 -18.92 6.15
CA VAL A 6 9.03 -20.15 5.71
C VAL A 6 8.79 -20.08 4.21
N ASP A 7 8.99 -21.19 3.51
CA ASP A 7 8.62 -21.32 2.11
C ASP A 7 7.78 -22.60 1.89
N VAL A 8 6.59 -22.41 1.33
CA VAL A 8 5.62 -23.49 1.08
C VAL A 8 5.68 -23.93 -0.38
N GLY A 9 6.42 -25.00 -0.64
CA GLY A 9 6.47 -25.70 -1.92
C GLY A 9 5.46 -26.84 -2.02
N GLY A 10 5.26 -27.37 -3.24
CA GLY A 10 4.32 -28.47 -3.52
C GLY A 10 4.78 -29.86 -3.08
N THR A 11 5.99 -30.00 -2.51
CA THR A 11 6.52 -31.27 -1.96
C THR A 11 6.86 -31.12 -0.47
N ASN A 12 7.53 -30.02 -0.10
CA ASN A 12 7.93 -29.73 1.27
C ASN A 12 7.59 -28.29 1.66
N THR A 13 7.38 -28.10 2.96
CA THR A 13 7.35 -26.80 3.62
C THR A 13 8.64 -26.67 4.42
N ASP A 14 9.42 -25.64 4.11
CA ASP A 14 10.73 -25.38 4.69
C ASP A 14 10.62 -24.20 5.65
N ALA A 15 11.12 -24.32 6.87
CA ALA A 15 11.16 -23.22 7.84
C ALA A 15 12.53 -23.09 8.49
N VAL A 16 12.98 -21.85 8.69
CA VAL A 16 14.21 -21.52 9.39
C VAL A 16 13.99 -20.42 10.42
N LEU A 17 14.73 -20.50 11.52
CA LEU A 17 14.92 -19.39 12.45
C LEU A 17 16.28 -18.75 12.14
N LEU A 18 16.27 -17.51 11.62
CA LEU A 18 17.48 -16.70 11.50
C LEU A 18 17.64 -15.81 12.73
N ARG A 19 18.89 -15.70 13.21
CA ARG A 19 19.31 -14.65 14.13
C ARG A 19 20.15 -13.62 13.40
N ILE A 20 19.75 -12.36 13.56
CA ILE A 20 20.44 -11.18 13.04
C ILE A 20 20.97 -10.41 14.24
N GLU A 21 22.28 -10.20 14.25
CA GLU A 21 23.03 -9.39 15.21
C GLU A 21 23.66 -8.23 14.43
N ASP A 22 23.83 -7.08 15.08
CA ASP A 22 24.48 -5.93 14.46
C ASP A 22 25.94 -6.28 14.08
N ASP A 23 26.42 -5.71 12.97
CA ASP A 23 27.75 -5.95 12.37
C ASP A 23 28.10 -7.42 12.06
N GLN A 24 27.12 -8.33 11.98
CA GLN A 24 27.31 -9.74 11.61
C GLN A 24 26.38 -10.21 10.49
N SER A 25 26.83 -11.21 9.73
CA SER A 25 25.98 -11.89 8.76
C SER A 25 24.87 -12.69 9.47
N PRO A 26 23.61 -12.64 8.96
CA PRO A 26 22.52 -13.46 9.47
C PRO A 26 22.85 -14.97 9.53
N LYS A 27 22.61 -15.57 10.69
CA LYS A 27 22.94 -16.98 10.99
C LYS A 27 21.68 -17.83 11.13
N VAL A 28 21.70 -19.01 10.52
CA VAL A 28 20.68 -20.06 10.75
C VAL A 28 20.88 -20.59 12.18
N VAL A 29 19.85 -20.50 13.02
CA VAL A 29 19.83 -21.08 14.37
C VAL A 29 19.22 -22.47 14.34
N THR A 30 18.14 -22.64 13.57
CA THR A 30 17.40 -23.89 13.42
C THR A 30 16.78 -23.92 12.04
N ALA A 31 16.72 -25.10 11.44
CA ALA A 31 16.08 -25.34 10.15
C ALA A 31 15.29 -26.65 10.22
N VAL A 32 14.09 -26.66 9.62
CA VAL A 32 13.25 -27.85 9.49
C VAL A 32 12.68 -27.93 8.08
N LYS A 33 12.49 -29.16 7.60
CA LYS A 33 11.87 -29.50 6.32
C LYS A 33 10.81 -30.54 6.61
N VAL A 34 9.55 -30.21 6.39
CA VAL A 34 8.41 -31.12 6.58
C VAL A 34 7.75 -31.44 5.24
N VAL A 35 7.08 -32.57 5.10
CA VAL A 35 6.28 -32.89 3.91
C VAL A 35 5.09 -31.95 3.85
N THR A 36 4.81 -31.36 2.68
CA THR A 36 3.64 -30.48 2.51
C THR A 36 2.35 -31.31 2.58
N THR A 37 1.53 -31.01 3.58
CA THR A 37 0.19 -31.56 3.76
C THR A 37 -0.80 -30.97 2.76
N SER A 38 -1.86 -31.71 2.43
CA SER A 38 -2.95 -31.22 1.58
C SER A 38 -3.65 -30.00 2.15
N ASP A 39 -3.77 -29.94 3.48
CA ASP A 39 -3.94 -28.69 4.21
C ASP A 39 -2.59 -27.98 4.36
N VAL A 40 -2.36 -26.95 3.55
CA VAL A 40 -1.18 -26.08 3.60
C VAL A 40 -1.05 -25.36 4.94
N PHE A 41 -2.15 -25.07 5.64
CA PHE A 41 -2.13 -24.28 6.87
C PHE A 41 -1.53 -25.05 8.04
N SER A 42 -1.99 -26.27 8.31
CA SER A 42 -1.38 -27.10 9.35
C SER A 42 0.10 -27.37 9.07
N GLY A 43 0.51 -27.58 7.82
CA GLY A 43 1.92 -27.73 7.44
C GLY A 43 2.78 -26.50 7.79
N LEU A 44 2.34 -25.31 7.38
CA LEU A 44 2.98 -24.03 7.69
C LEU A 44 3.02 -23.74 9.21
N ILE A 45 1.90 -23.90 9.91
CA ILE A 45 1.81 -23.69 11.36
C ILE A 45 2.68 -24.70 12.12
N HIS A 46 2.76 -25.96 11.66
CA HIS A 46 3.60 -27.00 12.25
C HIS A 46 5.08 -26.70 12.05
N ALA A 47 5.50 -26.32 10.83
CA ALA A 47 6.89 -25.95 10.53
C ALA A 47 7.36 -24.75 11.39
N VAL A 48 6.52 -23.70 11.52
CA VAL A 48 6.81 -22.57 12.44
C VAL A 48 6.95 -23.06 13.88
N LYS A 49 6.04 -23.90 14.38
CA LYS A 49 6.08 -24.42 15.76
C LYS A 49 7.28 -25.33 16.04
N GLN A 50 7.88 -25.96 15.02
CA GLN A 50 9.14 -26.69 15.19
C GLN A 50 10.38 -25.78 15.28
N VAL A 51 10.39 -24.59 14.67
CA VAL A 51 11.51 -23.63 14.81
C VAL A 51 11.33 -22.64 15.97
N VAL A 52 10.10 -22.41 16.44
CA VAL A 52 9.82 -21.62 17.65
C VAL A 52 10.09 -22.47 18.90
N HIS A 53 11.31 -22.38 19.43
CA HIS A 53 11.68 -22.96 20.73
C HIS A 53 12.05 -21.87 21.72
N ASN A 54 11.12 -21.53 22.63
CA ASN A 54 11.27 -20.56 23.72
C ASN A 54 11.91 -19.21 23.36
N THR A 55 11.83 -18.80 22.09
CA THR A 55 12.55 -17.67 21.51
C THR A 55 11.56 -16.61 21.07
N SER A 56 11.75 -15.36 21.49
CA SER A 56 10.94 -14.23 20.99
C SER A 56 11.26 -13.97 19.51
N VAL A 57 10.23 -14.06 18.67
CA VAL A 57 10.28 -13.85 17.21
C VAL A 57 9.80 -12.43 16.91
N ASN A 58 10.54 -11.69 16.09
CA ASN A 58 10.16 -10.32 15.71
C ASN A 58 9.32 -10.28 14.42
N ALA A 59 9.58 -11.20 13.48
CA ALA A 59 8.85 -11.29 12.22
C ALA A 59 8.78 -12.74 11.69
N ILE A 60 7.73 -13.02 10.93
CA ILE A 60 7.53 -14.27 10.17
C ILE A 60 7.31 -13.89 8.71
N VAL A 61 8.19 -14.34 7.81
CA VAL A 61 8.10 -14.09 6.36
C VAL A 61 7.74 -15.37 5.63
N VAL A 62 6.67 -15.33 4.83
CA VAL A 62 6.12 -16.50 4.14
C VAL A 62 6.27 -16.37 2.62
N GLY A 63 7.10 -17.21 2.03
CA GLY A 63 6.98 -17.61 0.62
C GLY A 63 5.91 -18.69 0.47
N THR A 64 5.12 -18.63 -0.60
CA THR A 64 4.12 -19.68 -0.84
C THR A 64 3.75 -19.81 -2.31
N THR A 65 3.74 -21.05 -2.78
CA THR A 65 3.22 -21.43 -4.10
C THR A 65 1.69 -21.64 -4.09
N HIS A 66 1.03 -21.57 -2.93
CA HIS A 66 -0.40 -21.90 -2.76
C HIS A 66 -1.32 -21.10 -3.71
N PHE A 67 -1.09 -19.80 -3.87
CA PHE A 67 -1.95 -18.92 -4.67
C PHE A 67 -1.82 -19.16 -6.19
N ILE A 68 -0.59 -19.38 -6.70
CA ILE A 68 -0.40 -19.76 -8.11
C ILE A 68 -0.89 -21.20 -8.37
N ASN A 69 -0.73 -22.11 -7.41
CA ASN A 69 -1.27 -23.47 -7.51
C ASN A 69 -2.80 -23.50 -7.59
N ALA A 70 -3.51 -22.58 -6.93
CA ALA A 70 -4.96 -22.42 -7.07
C ALA A 70 -5.36 -22.06 -8.53
N LEU A 71 -4.58 -21.18 -9.19
CA LEU A 71 -4.76 -20.83 -10.61
C LEU A 71 -4.41 -21.98 -11.55
N ILE A 72 -3.35 -22.75 -11.26
CA ILE A 72 -2.94 -23.93 -12.05
C ILE A 72 -3.99 -25.05 -11.94
N GLN A 73 -4.55 -25.28 -10.74
CA GLN A 73 -5.55 -26.34 -10.50
C GLN A 73 -7.00 -25.92 -10.76
N ARG A 74 -7.24 -24.63 -11.06
CA ARG A 74 -8.56 -24.01 -11.28
C ARG A 74 -9.49 -24.10 -10.04
N ARG A 75 -8.91 -24.03 -8.83
CA ARG A 75 -9.60 -24.27 -7.54
C ARG A 75 -9.60 -23.02 -6.67
N ASP A 76 -10.64 -22.90 -5.83
CA ASP A 76 -10.84 -21.79 -4.87
C ASP A 76 -10.85 -20.36 -5.47
N LEU A 77 -10.94 -20.27 -6.81
CA LEU A 77 -10.99 -19.01 -7.55
C LEU A 77 -12.39 -18.39 -7.46
N ALA A 78 -12.45 -17.09 -7.19
CA ALA A 78 -13.69 -16.34 -7.22
C ALA A 78 -14.06 -15.90 -8.64
N LYS A 79 -15.38 -15.93 -8.93
CA LYS A 79 -15.97 -15.29 -10.11
C LYS A 79 -15.78 -13.77 -10.04
N VAL A 80 -15.36 -13.16 -11.14
CA VAL A 80 -15.02 -11.74 -11.23
C VAL A 80 -15.96 -10.99 -12.17
N CYS A 81 -16.38 -9.78 -11.77
CA CYS A 81 -16.96 -8.77 -12.64
C CYS A 81 -15.86 -7.86 -13.19
N ILE A 82 -15.61 -7.92 -14.50
CA ILE A 82 -14.47 -7.32 -15.18
C ILE A 82 -14.92 -6.06 -15.94
N LEU A 83 -14.96 -4.94 -15.23
CA LEU A 83 -15.36 -3.62 -15.72
C LEU A 83 -14.23 -3.00 -16.55
N ARG A 84 -14.31 -3.04 -17.88
CA ARG A 84 -13.41 -2.27 -18.74
C ARG A 84 -14.00 -0.90 -19.06
N LEU A 85 -13.27 0.17 -18.74
CA LEU A 85 -13.65 1.55 -19.04
C LEU A 85 -13.01 1.96 -20.37
N CYS A 86 -13.81 2.01 -21.43
CA CYS A 86 -13.31 2.07 -22.80
C CYS A 86 -14.30 2.69 -23.80
N GLY A 87 -13.86 2.82 -25.06
CA GLY A 87 -14.70 3.28 -26.18
C GLY A 87 -14.68 2.32 -27.38
N PRO A 88 -15.45 2.62 -28.45
CA PRO A 88 -15.77 1.64 -29.50
C PRO A 88 -14.58 0.94 -30.15
N ALA A 89 -13.47 1.64 -30.37
CA ALA A 89 -12.25 1.07 -30.97
C ALA A 89 -11.60 -0.06 -30.13
N THR A 90 -11.87 -0.10 -28.82
CA THR A 90 -11.34 -1.12 -27.89
C THR A 90 -12.32 -2.25 -27.59
N HIS A 91 -13.49 -2.27 -28.24
CA HIS A 91 -14.47 -3.37 -28.12
C HIS A 91 -14.06 -4.60 -28.94
N SER A 92 -13.18 -4.45 -29.94
CA SER A 92 -12.75 -5.51 -30.87
C SER A 92 -11.90 -6.62 -30.23
N ILE A 93 -11.43 -6.44 -28.99
CA ILE A 93 -10.66 -7.45 -28.24
C ILE A 93 -11.31 -7.57 -26.86
N ALA A 94 -11.89 -8.73 -26.55
CA ALA A 94 -12.52 -8.95 -25.25
C ALA A 94 -11.48 -9.07 -24.12
N PRO A 95 -11.85 -8.80 -22.86
CA PRO A 95 -11.11 -9.31 -21.71
C PRO A 95 -10.95 -10.83 -21.79
N MET A 96 -9.81 -11.33 -21.34
CA MET A 96 -9.45 -12.76 -21.38
C MET A 96 -9.47 -13.37 -22.80
N SER A 97 -9.16 -12.60 -23.85
CA SER A 97 -9.14 -13.09 -25.26
C SER A 97 -8.10 -14.19 -25.54
N ASN A 98 -7.05 -14.32 -24.72
CA ASN A 98 -5.95 -15.28 -24.89
C ASN A 98 -5.81 -16.26 -23.70
N TRP A 99 -6.87 -16.43 -22.91
CA TRP A 99 -6.84 -17.31 -21.73
C TRP A 99 -7.22 -18.76 -22.09
N PRO A 100 -6.66 -19.77 -21.41
CA PRO A 100 -7.20 -21.13 -21.43
C PRO A 100 -8.70 -21.14 -21.08
N GLN A 101 -9.51 -21.86 -21.86
CA GLN A 101 -10.96 -21.79 -21.75
C GLN A 101 -11.50 -22.35 -20.43
N ASP A 102 -10.79 -23.29 -19.82
CA ASP A 102 -11.07 -23.85 -18.48
C ASP A 102 -10.83 -22.81 -17.36
N LEU A 103 -9.68 -22.13 -17.36
CA LEU A 103 -9.37 -21.08 -16.40
C LEU A 103 -10.28 -19.85 -16.61
N LYS A 104 -10.60 -19.51 -17.86
CA LYS A 104 -11.63 -18.50 -18.18
C LYS A 104 -13.00 -18.91 -17.63
N HIS A 105 -13.44 -20.16 -17.85
CA HIS A 105 -14.68 -20.67 -17.27
C HIS A 105 -14.68 -20.70 -15.73
N ALA A 106 -13.51 -20.78 -15.07
CA ALA A 106 -13.42 -20.64 -13.62
C ALA A 106 -13.66 -19.18 -13.16
N VAL A 107 -12.99 -18.19 -13.77
CA VAL A 107 -13.00 -16.79 -13.28
C VAL A 107 -14.08 -15.88 -13.89
N ASP A 108 -14.53 -16.12 -15.12
CA ASP A 108 -15.44 -15.21 -15.84
C ASP A 108 -16.84 -15.23 -15.21
N GLY A 109 -17.20 -14.16 -14.50
CA GLY A 109 -18.52 -13.96 -13.90
C GLY A 109 -19.39 -13.00 -14.70
N LEU A 110 -18.83 -11.83 -15.01
CA LEU A 110 -19.49 -10.83 -15.83
C LEU A 110 -18.43 -9.94 -16.49
N THR A 111 -18.46 -9.78 -17.81
CA THR A 111 -17.44 -9.00 -18.54
C THR A 111 -18.06 -7.78 -19.26
N PRO A 112 -18.42 -6.71 -18.53
CA PRO A 112 -19.01 -5.49 -19.07
C PRO A 112 -17.94 -4.52 -19.64
N LEU A 113 -18.20 -4.03 -20.85
CA LEU A 113 -17.54 -2.85 -21.41
C LEU A 113 -18.41 -1.63 -21.06
N VAL A 114 -17.79 -0.57 -20.51
CA VAL A 114 -18.48 0.59 -19.91
C VAL A 114 -17.88 1.88 -20.47
N SER A 115 -18.72 2.91 -20.63
CA SER A 115 -18.30 4.24 -21.10
C SER A 115 -17.20 4.83 -20.22
N GLY A 116 -16.04 5.10 -20.81
CA GLY A 116 -14.89 5.69 -20.13
C GLY A 116 -13.59 5.60 -20.93
N GLY A 117 -12.47 5.60 -20.22
CA GLY A 117 -11.12 5.49 -20.74
C GLY A 117 -10.51 6.82 -21.17
N TYR A 118 -9.17 6.87 -21.14
CA TYR A 118 -8.37 8.01 -21.58
C TYR A 118 -7.58 7.66 -22.85
N PHE A 119 -7.25 8.67 -23.65
CA PHE A 119 -6.16 8.61 -24.63
C PHE A 119 -4.80 8.77 -23.92
N PHE A 120 -3.70 8.54 -24.64
CA PHE A 120 -2.35 8.58 -24.05
C PHE A 120 -1.95 9.98 -23.53
N ASP A 121 -2.60 11.03 -24.01
CA ASP A 121 -2.42 12.44 -23.62
C ASP A 121 -3.28 12.85 -22.41
N GLY A 122 -4.06 11.93 -21.84
CA GLY A 122 -4.94 12.19 -20.70
C GLY A 122 -6.29 12.83 -21.04
N SER A 123 -6.60 13.02 -22.33
CA SER A 123 -7.94 13.41 -22.80
C SER A 123 -8.91 12.22 -22.77
N GLU A 124 -10.21 12.48 -22.57
CA GLU A 124 -11.23 11.43 -22.44
C GLU A 124 -11.56 10.79 -23.80
N ILE A 125 -11.56 9.45 -23.86
CA ILE A 125 -12.19 8.70 -24.96
C ILE A 125 -13.71 8.86 -24.86
N SER A 126 -14.23 8.76 -23.65
CA SER A 126 -15.61 9.10 -23.29
C SER A 126 -15.69 9.38 -21.79
N SER A 127 -16.66 10.19 -21.38
CA SER A 127 -16.90 10.49 -19.96
C SER A 127 -17.59 9.33 -19.25
N LEU A 128 -17.24 9.11 -17.98
CA LEU A 128 -17.74 7.99 -17.18
C LEU A 128 -19.26 8.07 -16.95
N ASN A 129 -19.97 6.98 -17.24
CA ASN A 129 -21.40 6.85 -16.99
C ASN A 129 -21.66 6.12 -15.66
N GLU A 130 -21.89 6.87 -14.57
CA GLU A 130 -22.05 6.27 -13.24
C GLU A 130 -23.23 5.28 -13.12
N GLU A 131 -24.35 5.49 -13.81
CA GLU A 131 -25.50 4.58 -13.68
C GLU A 131 -25.31 3.30 -14.52
N GLU A 132 -24.53 3.35 -15.60
CA GLU A 132 -24.04 2.14 -16.31
C GLU A 132 -23.14 1.30 -15.39
N VAL A 133 -22.29 1.94 -14.58
CA VAL A 133 -21.50 1.27 -13.53
C VAL A 133 -22.42 0.69 -12.45
N ARG A 134 -23.31 1.49 -11.84
CA ARG A 134 -24.19 1.06 -10.74
C ARG A 134 -25.11 -0.09 -11.13
N SER A 135 -25.81 0.03 -12.27
CA SER A 135 -26.67 -1.04 -12.78
C SER A 135 -25.89 -2.33 -13.07
N THR A 136 -24.64 -2.21 -13.52
CA THR A 136 -23.74 -3.35 -13.71
C THR A 136 -23.26 -3.97 -12.39
N VAL A 137 -22.95 -3.17 -11.37
CA VAL A 137 -22.59 -3.67 -10.03
C VAL A 137 -23.77 -4.38 -9.38
N ARG A 138 -24.97 -3.78 -9.40
CA ARG A 138 -26.21 -4.42 -8.91
C ARG A 138 -26.49 -5.75 -9.62
N ARG A 139 -26.25 -5.82 -10.94
CA ARG A 139 -26.36 -7.07 -11.72
C ARG A 139 -25.32 -8.12 -11.33
N ALA A 140 -24.08 -7.73 -11.06
CA ALA A 140 -23.05 -8.65 -10.56
C ALA A 140 -23.41 -9.21 -9.18
N LEU A 141 -23.82 -8.34 -8.25
CA LEU A 141 -24.26 -8.74 -6.90
C LEU A 141 -25.48 -9.67 -6.93
N ALA A 142 -26.46 -9.42 -7.82
CA ALA A 142 -27.60 -10.31 -8.04
C ALA A 142 -27.23 -11.70 -8.60
N LEU A 143 -26.02 -11.86 -9.16
CA LEU A 143 -25.44 -13.13 -9.59
C LEU A 143 -24.48 -13.73 -8.52
N ASN A 144 -24.46 -13.17 -7.31
CA ASN A 144 -23.53 -13.48 -6.21
C ASN A 144 -22.04 -13.17 -6.54
N ILE A 145 -21.78 -12.33 -7.54
CA ILE A 145 -20.43 -11.88 -7.91
C ILE A 145 -20.08 -10.63 -7.08
N ASN A 146 -19.34 -10.86 -5.99
CA ASN A 146 -18.87 -9.81 -5.07
C ASN A 146 -17.36 -9.49 -5.24
N THR A 147 -16.76 -9.88 -6.37
CA THR A 147 -15.35 -9.63 -6.72
C THR A 147 -15.29 -8.86 -8.04
N PHE A 148 -14.52 -7.78 -8.08
CA PHE A 148 -14.52 -6.81 -9.17
C PHE A 148 -13.09 -6.48 -9.62
N CYS A 149 -12.90 -6.38 -10.94
CA CYS A 149 -11.69 -5.89 -11.57
C CYS A 149 -12.06 -4.70 -12.44
N VAL A 150 -11.40 -3.56 -12.26
CA VAL A 150 -11.65 -2.32 -13.01
C VAL A 150 -10.43 -1.98 -13.86
N SER A 151 -10.61 -1.86 -15.18
CA SER A 151 -9.54 -1.72 -16.18
C SER A 151 -9.85 -0.57 -17.16
N GLY A 152 -9.25 0.59 -16.95
CA GLY A 152 -9.40 1.74 -17.85
C GLY A 152 -8.36 1.78 -18.96
N VAL A 153 -8.76 2.20 -20.16
CA VAL A 153 -7.79 2.54 -21.22
C VAL A 153 -6.93 3.72 -20.75
N PHE A 154 -5.60 3.57 -20.84
CA PHE A 154 -4.57 4.48 -20.28
C PHE A 154 -4.73 4.89 -18.80
N SER A 155 -5.40 4.08 -17.96
CA SER A 155 -5.57 4.38 -16.54
C SER A 155 -4.29 4.59 -15.69
N PRO A 156 -3.11 4.01 -16.01
CA PRO A 156 -1.87 4.36 -15.30
C PRO A 156 -1.38 5.79 -15.57
N CYS A 157 -1.81 6.42 -16.67
CA CYS A 157 -1.56 7.84 -16.94
C CYS A 157 -2.50 8.74 -16.13
N ARG A 158 -3.74 8.28 -15.90
CA ARG A 158 -4.79 9.06 -15.22
C ARG A 158 -5.80 8.13 -14.54
N THR A 159 -5.79 8.11 -13.21
CA THR A 159 -6.38 7.05 -12.38
C THR A 159 -7.80 7.35 -11.86
N ASP A 160 -8.30 8.57 -12.08
CA ASP A 160 -9.53 9.11 -11.50
C ASP A 160 -10.80 8.34 -11.90
N GLN A 161 -10.92 7.89 -13.14
CA GLN A 161 -12.06 7.03 -13.54
C GLN A 161 -12.05 5.65 -12.88
N GLU A 162 -10.90 4.99 -12.74
CA GLU A 162 -10.85 3.70 -12.02
C GLU A 162 -11.17 3.88 -10.54
N VAL A 163 -10.62 4.95 -9.93
CA VAL A 163 -10.93 5.36 -8.56
C VAL A 163 -12.43 5.56 -8.37
N ARG A 164 -13.08 6.38 -9.20
CA ARG A 164 -14.53 6.66 -9.06
C ARG A 164 -15.39 5.42 -9.28
N VAL A 165 -14.99 4.50 -10.16
CA VAL A 165 -15.67 3.20 -10.29
C VAL A 165 -15.47 2.33 -9.05
N GLY A 166 -14.27 2.35 -8.44
CA GLY A 166 -14.01 1.71 -7.14
C GLY A 166 -14.88 2.27 -6.01
N GLU A 167 -15.06 3.59 -5.95
CA GLU A 167 -16.00 4.24 -5.03
C GLU A 167 -17.43 3.73 -5.25
N ILE A 168 -17.92 3.74 -6.50
CA ILE A 168 -19.28 3.31 -6.84
C ILE A 168 -19.52 1.84 -6.48
N ILE A 169 -18.55 0.95 -6.72
CA ILE A 169 -18.66 -0.46 -6.29
C ILE A 169 -18.79 -0.54 -4.77
N HIS A 170 -17.99 0.24 -4.02
CA HIS A 170 -18.04 0.24 -2.56
C HIS A 170 -19.28 0.93 -1.99
N GLU A 171 -19.87 1.92 -2.69
CA GLU A 171 -21.16 2.55 -2.34
C GLU A 171 -22.33 1.55 -2.49
N GLU A 172 -22.27 0.65 -3.47
CA GLU A 172 -23.31 -0.37 -3.72
C GLU A 172 -23.06 -1.69 -2.95
N SER A 173 -21.82 -1.98 -2.54
CA SER A 173 -21.46 -3.10 -1.64
C SER A 173 -20.17 -2.83 -0.86
N HIS A 174 -20.30 -2.57 0.45
CA HIS A 174 -19.14 -2.36 1.34
C HIS A 174 -18.25 -3.60 1.50
N THR A 175 -18.76 -4.80 1.18
CA THR A 175 -18.02 -6.07 1.26
C THR A 175 -17.34 -6.46 -0.06
N ALA A 176 -17.44 -5.65 -1.11
CA ALA A 176 -16.94 -5.98 -2.44
C ALA A 176 -15.39 -5.98 -2.54
N TYR A 177 -14.83 -7.01 -3.16
CA TYR A 177 -13.40 -7.11 -3.42
C TYR A 177 -13.03 -6.42 -4.73
N VAL A 178 -12.73 -5.12 -4.67
CA VAL A 178 -12.29 -4.32 -5.82
C VAL A 178 -10.78 -4.47 -6.06
N THR A 179 -10.39 -4.72 -7.30
CA THR A 179 -9.01 -4.52 -7.82
C THR A 179 -9.06 -3.41 -8.87
N LEU A 180 -8.29 -2.35 -8.68
CA LEU A 180 -8.10 -1.29 -9.68
C LEU A 180 -6.81 -1.57 -10.47
N SER A 181 -6.88 -1.59 -11.79
CA SER A 181 -5.81 -2.13 -12.61
C SER A 181 -4.51 -1.30 -12.53
N HIS A 182 -4.62 0.02 -12.38
CA HIS A 182 -3.48 0.92 -12.24
C HIS A 182 -2.64 0.67 -10.96
N GLU A 183 -3.18 -0.06 -9.99
CA GLU A 183 -2.47 -0.45 -8.76
C GLU A 183 -1.73 -1.79 -8.89
N VAL A 184 -1.98 -2.52 -9.98
CA VAL A 184 -1.45 -3.89 -10.20
C VAL A 184 -0.28 -3.89 -11.18
N ALA A 185 -0.37 -3.09 -12.25
CA ALA A 185 0.62 -3.06 -13.31
C ALA A 185 0.56 -1.75 -14.12
N GLY A 186 1.63 -1.46 -14.86
CA GLY A 186 1.77 -0.23 -15.65
C GLY A 186 1.12 -0.28 -17.05
N LEU A 187 1.82 0.26 -18.05
CA LEU A 187 1.34 0.30 -19.44
C LEU A 187 1.14 -1.10 -20.06
N GLY A 188 0.38 -1.15 -21.16
CA GLY A 188 -0.13 -2.40 -21.75
C GLY A 188 -1.51 -2.75 -21.19
N LEU A 189 -2.58 -2.58 -22.00
CA LEU A 189 -3.96 -2.76 -21.53
C LEU A 189 -4.25 -4.22 -21.17
N LEU A 190 -3.95 -5.15 -22.09
CA LEU A 190 -4.30 -6.56 -21.92
C LEU A 190 -3.45 -7.21 -20.82
N GLU A 191 -2.16 -6.88 -20.75
CA GLU A 191 -1.22 -7.43 -19.77
C GLU A 191 -1.50 -6.92 -18.34
N ARG A 192 -1.92 -5.65 -18.19
CA ARG A 192 -2.37 -5.10 -16.90
C ARG A 192 -3.72 -5.67 -16.49
N GLU A 193 -4.67 -5.77 -17.42
CA GLU A 193 -6.01 -6.33 -17.17
C GLU A 193 -5.92 -7.81 -16.79
N ASN A 194 -5.14 -8.62 -17.51
CA ASN A 194 -4.87 -10.01 -17.18
C ASN A 194 -4.33 -10.16 -15.75
N ALA A 195 -3.31 -9.38 -15.39
CA ALA A 195 -2.74 -9.38 -14.04
C ALA A 195 -3.79 -9.01 -12.98
N SER A 196 -4.67 -8.05 -13.31
CA SER A 196 -5.72 -7.56 -12.41
C SER A 196 -6.85 -8.57 -12.20
N ILE A 197 -7.22 -9.35 -13.22
CA ILE A 197 -8.19 -10.44 -13.11
C ILE A 197 -7.62 -11.59 -12.28
N LEU A 198 -6.37 -12.01 -12.55
CA LEU A 198 -5.66 -13.02 -11.75
C LEU A 198 -5.51 -12.58 -10.29
N ASN A 199 -5.26 -11.30 -10.05
CA ASN A 199 -5.24 -10.72 -8.71
C ASN A 199 -6.61 -10.78 -8.03
N ALA A 200 -7.65 -10.31 -8.72
CA ALA A 200 -9.01 -10.20 -8.19
C ALA A 200 -9.58 -11.57 -7.78
N CYS A 201 -9.51 -12.58 -8.66
CA CYS A 201 -10.09 -13.90 -8.39
C CYS A 201 -9.49 -14.63 -7.17
N LEU A 202 -8.27 -14.28 -6.76
CA LEU A 202 -7.59 -14.86 -5.60
C LEU A 202 -7.79 -14.08 -4.29
N ARG A 203 -8.25 -12.81 -4.32
CA ARG A 203 -8.41 -12.00 -3.09
C ARG A 203 -9.22 -12.73 -1.99
N PRO A 204 -10.34 -13.42 -2.28
CA PRO A 204 -11.11 -14.11 -1.25
C PRO A 204 -10.40 -15.33 -0.67
N LEU A 205 -9.54 -16.02 -1.45
CA LEU A 205 -8.69 -17.09 -0.93
C LEU A 205 -7.64 -16.50 0.01
N VAL A 206 -6.88 -15.51 -0.46
CA VAL A 206 -5.75 -14.92 0.25
C VAL A 206 -6.17 -14.26 1.57
N MET A 207 -7.36 -13.65 1.61
CA MET A 207 -7.93 -13.13 2.87
C MET A 207 -8.22 -14.23 3.89
N ARG A 208 -8.79 -15.38 3.47
CA ARG A 208 -8.94 -16.55 4.36
C ARG A 208 -7.58 -17.04 4.82
N THR A 209 -6.61 -17.14 3.89
CA THR A 209 -5.25 -17.60 4.16
C THR A 209 -4.56 -16.77 5.23
N ILE A 210 -4.55 -15.44 5.07
CA ILE A 210 -3.83 -14.54 5.96
C ILE A 210 -4.55 -14.37 7.31
N GLY A 211 -5.88 -14.44 7.35
CA GLY A 211 -6.65 -14.51 8.60
C GLY A 211 -6.25 -15.71 9.46
N MET A 212 -6.32 -16.92 8.88
CA MET A 212 -5.94 -18.16 9.58
C MET A 212 -4.51 -18.14 10.12
N LEU A 213 -3.57 -17.48 9.43
CA LEU A 213 -2.20 -17.32 9.90
C LEU A 213 -2.06 -16.32 11.05
N LYS A 214 -2.79 -15.19 11.02
CA LYS A 214 -2.84 -14.25 12.15
C LYS A 214 -3.44 -14.86 13.42
N ASP A 215 -4.46 -15.71 13.25
CA ASP A 215 -5.12 -16.40 14.36
C ASP A 215 -4.27 -17.54 14.96
N SER A 216 -3.35 -18.12 14.17
CA SER A 216 -2.60 -19.34 14.53
C SER A 216 -1.14 -19.13 14.95
N LEU A 217 -0.61 -17.93 14.79
CA LEU A 217 0.78 -17.56 15.02
C LEU A 217 0.91 -16.55 16.19
N PRO A 218 2.11 -16.36 16.78
CA PRO A 218 2.28 -15.47 17.93
C PRO A 218 1.89 -14.02 17.61
N HIS A 219 0.96 -13.45 18.38
CA HIS A 219 0.39 -12.12 18.12
C HIS A 219 1.41 -10.97 18.13
N ASP A 220 2.55 -11.14 18.80
CA ASP A 220 3.63 -10.15 18.87
C ASP A 220 4.56 -10.14 17.63
N ALA A 221 4.41 -11.09 16.70
CA ALA A 221 5.29 -11.25 15.54
C ALA A 221 4.64 -10.71 14.26
N SER A 222 5.29 -9.75 13.59
CA SER A 222 4.82 -9.19 12.33
C SER A 222 4.86 -10.21 11.19
N ILE A 223 3.73 -10.40 10.49
CA ILE A 223 3.63 -11.33 9.35
C ILE A 223 3.84 -10.57 8.03
N PHE A 224 4.75 -11.09 7.20
CA PHE A 224 5.05 -10.61 5.85
C PHE A 224 4.98 -11.76 4.85
N LEU A 225 4.83 -11.44 3.56
CA LEU A 225 4.99 -12.38 2.45
C LEU A 225 6.14 -11.96 1.54
N THR A 226 6.79 -12.91 0.87
CA THR A 226 7.79 -12.60 -0.17
C THR A 226 7.10 -12.09 -1.44
N ARG A 227 7.53 -10.93 -1.95
CA ARG A 227 7.23 -10.46 -3.32
C ARG A 227 8.12 -11.15 -4.34
N ASN A 228 7.60 -11.34 -5.55
CA ASN A 228 8.32 -11.83 -6.74
C ASN A 228 9.70 -11.18 -6.94
N THR A 229 9.87 -9.91 -6.55
CA THR A 229 11.10 -9.11 -6.68
C THR A 229 12.17 -9.34 -5.59
N GLY A 230 11.92 -10.23 -4.63
CA GLY A 230 12.85 -10.54 -3.54
C GLY A 230 12.79 -9.55 -2.38
N THR A 231 11.58 -9.09 -2.07
CA THR A 231 11.31 -8.01 -1.11
C THR A 231 10.04 -8.31 -0.33
N LEU A 232 9.83 -7.66 0.80
CA LEU A 232 8.67 -7.91 1.67
C LEU A 232 7.38 -7.25 1.14
N LEU A 233 6.26 -7.94 1.38
CA LEU A 233 4.89 -7.46 1.28
C LEU A 233 4.28 -7.53 2.68
N SER A 234 3.56 -6.51 3.15
CA SER A 234 2.80 -6.65 4.40
C SER A 234 1.67 -7.67 4.25
N SER A 235 1.21 -8.24 5.35
CA SER A 235 0.05 -9.14 5.33
C SER A 235 -1.22 -8.46 4.79
N GLU A 236 -1.34 -7.15 5.02
CA GLU A 236 -2.39 -6.25 4.58
C GLU A 236 -2.35 -6.09 3.06
N ASP A 237 -1.20 -5.66 2.53
CA ASP A 237 -0.97 -5.48 1.09
C ASP A 237 -1.14 -6.80 0.31
N ALA A 238 -0.75 -7.93 0.91
CA ALA A 238 -0.94 -9.24 0.32
C ALA A 238 -2.42 -9.61 0.13
N THR A 239 -3.34 -9.15 0.99
CA THR A 239 -4.80 -9.33 0.76
C THR A 239 -5.37 -8.46 -0.37
N ARG A 240 -4.61 -7.43 -0.80
CA ARG A 240 -4.98 -6.51 -1.89
C ARG A 240 -4.34 -6.92 -3.21
N TRP A 241 -3.07 -7.31 -3.19
CA TRP A 241 -2.25 -7.59 -4.36
C TRP A 241 -1.53 -8.96 -4.33
N PRO A 242 -2.24 -10.09 -4.17
CA PRO A 242 -1.63 -11.43 -4.14
C PRO A 242 -0.81 -11.78 -5.39
N VAL A 243 -1.07 -11.16 -6.55
CA VAL A 243 -0.31 -11.39 -7.79
C VAL A 243 1.19 -11.10 -7.65
N PHE A 244 1.56 -10.24 -6.69
CA PHE A 244 2.97 -9.96 -6.39
C PHE A 244 3.68 -11.08 -5.62
N THR A 245 3.04 -12.21 -5.30
CA THR A 245 3.64 -13.32 -4.52
C THR A 245 3.80 -14.64 -5.31
N PHE A 246 3.26 -14.73 -6.52
CA PHE A 246 3.18 -15.97 -7.31
C PHE A 246 4.54 -16.63 -7.61
N ALA A 247 5.60 -15.84 -7.77
CA ALA A 247 6.96 -16.29 -8.05
C ALA A 247 7.88 -16.17 -6.82
N SER A 248 7.31 -16.20 -5.61
CA SER A 248 8.05 -16.08 -4.35
C SER A 248 9.10 -17.19 -4.15
N GLY A 249 8.76 -18.46 -4.42
CA GLY A 249 9.64 -19.62 -4.22
C GLY A 249 11.00 -19.53 -4.93
N PRO A 250 11.07 -19.43 -6.27
CA PRO A 250 12.35 -19.32 -6.99
C PRO A 250 13.17 -18.09 -6.58
N THR A 251 12.49 -16.97 -6.29
CA THR A 251 13.11 -15.74 -5.77
C THR A 251 13.71 -15.92 -4.37
N ASN A 252 13.00 -16.62 -3.49
CA ASN A 252 13.47 -17.03 -2.17
C ASN A 252 14.72 -17.91 -2.30
N SER A 253 14.66 -18.97 -3.11
CA SER A 253 15.81 -19.85 -3.37
C SER A 253 17.02 -19.08 -3.88
N MET A 254 16.84 -18.11 -4.78
CA MET A 254 17.91 -17.24 -5.27
C MET A 254 18.56 -16.35 -4.20
N ILE A 255 17.77 -15.75 -3.30
CA ILE A 255 18.31 -14.94 -2.19
C ILE A 255 19.08 -15.81 -1.19
N GLY A 256 18.51 -16.95 -0.79
CA GLY A 256 19.16 -17.89 0.11
C GLY A 256 20.46 -18.45 -0.48
N ALA A 257 20.45 -18.80 -1.76
CA ALA A 257 21.63 -19.24 -2.50
C ALA A 257 22.75 -18.18 -2.50
N ALA A 258 22.42 -16.92 -2.77
CA ALA A 258 23.38 -15.83 -2.77
C ALA A 258 23.99 -15.58 -1.38
N HIS A 259 23.17 -15.61 -0.32
CA HIS A 259 23.61 -15.45 1.06
C HIS A 259 24.50 -16.62 1.52
N LEU A 260 24.02 -17.86 1.39
CA LEU A 260 24.68 -19.05 1.92
C LEU A 260 25.96 -19.44 1.15
N SER A 261 26.08 -19.06 -0.13
CA SER A 261 27.30 -19.28 -0.92
C SER A 261 28.26 -18.07 -0.94
N GLY A 262 27.79 -16.89 -0.51
CA GLY A 262 28.48 -15.60 -0.66
C GLY A 262 28.59 -15.10 -2.11
N ILE A 263 28.16 -15.88 -3.11
CA ILE A 263 28.29 -15.53 -4.53
C ILE A 263 27.27 -14.46 -4.90
N GLN A 264 27.76 -13.33 -5.43
CA GLN A 264 26.93 -12.20 -5.80
C GLN A 264 26.40 -12.26 -7.24
N ASN A 265 27.12 -12.94 -8.14
CA ASN A 265 26.80 -12.99 -9.57
C ASN A 265 26.98 -14.43 -10.08
N GLY A 266 25.94 -15.04 -10.66
CA GLY A 266 25.96 -16.44 -11.07
C GLY A 266 24.56 -17.00 -11.41
N ILE A 267 24.51 -18.31 -11.65
CA ILE A 267 23.26 -19.06 -11.83
C ILE A 267 22.93 -19.84 -10.56
N VAL A 268 21.66 -19.84 -10.17
CA VAL A 268 21.11 -20.71 -9.13
C VAL A 268 20.33 -21.82 -9.82
N ILE A 269 20.54 -23.06 -9.38
CA ILE A 269 19.77 -24.24 -9.78
C ILE A 269 19.13 -24.79 -8.51
N ASP A 270 17.83 -24.56 -8.37
CA ASP A 270 17.03 -25.19 -7.33
C ASP A 270 16.42 -26.49 -7.87
N VAL A 271 16.49 -27.58 -7.10
CA VAL A 271 15.95 -28.88 -7.50
C VAL A 271 15.00 -29.40 -6.43
N GLY A 272 13.70 -29.41 -6.76
CA GLY A 272 12.64 -29.89 -5.90
C GLY A 272 12.35 -31.39 -6.04
N GLY A 273 11.17 -31.80 -5.56
CA GLY A 273 10.64 -33.15 -5.81
C GLY A 273 10.08 -33.34 -7.23
N THR A 274 9.68 -32.24 -7.89
CA THR A 274 8.93 -32.24 -9.17
C THR A 274 9.65 -31.53 -10.32
N SER A 275 10.46 -30.52 -10.02
CA SER A 275 11.04 -29.60 -10.99
C SER A 275 12.50 -29.25 -10.68
N ILE A 276 13.19 -28.77 -11.70
CA ILE A 276 14.48 -28.11 -11.64
C ILE A 276 14.31 -26.69 -12.19
N ASP A 277 14.65 -25.72 -11.37
CA ASP A 277 14.35 -24.31 -11.56
C ASP A 277 15.66 -23.50 -11.59
N PHE A 278 15.96 -22.96 -12.77
CA PHE A 278 17.17 -22.19 -13.06
C PHE A 278 16.84 -20.70 -12.94
N GLY A 279 17.62 -19.96 -12.16
CA GLY A 279 17.52 -18.50 -12.02
C GLY A 279 18.89 -17.84 -12.09
N VAL A 280 18.93 -16.52 -12.32
CA VAL A 280 20.17 -15.74 -12.34
C VAL A 280 20.19 -14.76 -11.19
N ILE A 281 21.31 -14.68 -10.48
CA ILE A 281 21.56 -13.63 -9.49
C ILE A 281 22.57 -12.60 -10.02
N VAL A 282 22.29 -11.33 -9.74
CA VAL A 282 23.15 -10.17 -10.02
C VAL A 282 23.23 -9.33 -8.75
N ASN A 283 24.44 -9.03 -8.29
CA ASN A 283 24.71 -8.33 -7.02
C ASN A 283 23.89 -8.87 -5.82
N GLY A 284 23.81 -10.20 -5.71
CA GLY A 284 23.13 -10.91 -4.62
C GLY A 284 21.60 -10.93 -4.72
N ARG A 285 21.01 -10.41 -5.81
CA ARG A 285 19.55 -10.34 -6.01
C ARG A 285 19.12 -11.08 -7.28
N PRO A 286 17.89 -11.62 -7.35
CA PRO A 286 17.35 -12.19 -8.58
C PRO A 286 17.38 -11.19 -9.75
N ARG A 287 17.84 -11.62 -10.93
CA ARG A 287 17.65 -10.87 -12.19
C ARG A 287 16.16 -10.76 -12.44
N GLN A 288 15.66 -9.54 -12.59
CA GLN A 288 14.24 -9.29 -12.81
C GLN A 288 13.93 -9.27 -14.32
N THR A 289 12.71 -9.67 -14.68
CA THR A 289 12.15 -9.49 -16.01
C THR A 289 10.84 -8.69 -15.92
N HIS A 290 10.55 -7.89 -16.95
CA HIS A 290 9.46 -6.93 -16.99
C HIS A 290 8.64 -7.05 -18.28
N ALA A 291 7.32 -6.89 -18.16
CA ALA A 291 6.33 -6.89 -19.25
C ALA A 291 6.20 -8.17 -20.11
N ASN A 292 4.97 -8.44 -20.55
CA ASN A 292 4.66 -9.46 -21.57
C ASN A 292 5.03 -10.91 -21.15
N ILE A 293 5.24 -11.16 -19.85
CA ILE A 293 5.66 -12.45 -19.29
C ILE A 293 4.46 -13.39 -19.19
N LYS A 294 4.63 -14.66 -19.57
CA LYS A 294 3.66 -15.73 -19.26
C LYS A 294 3.82 -16.13 -17.79
N LEU A 295 2.78 -15.91 -16.98
CA LEU A 295 2.82 -16.21 -15.54
C LEU A 295 1.98 -17.44 -15.14
N VAL A 296 0.89 -17.70 -15.88
CA VAL A 296 0.11 -18.94 -15.79
C VAL A 296 -0.28 -19.33 -17.21
N ASP A 297 0.07 -20.54 -17.65
CA ASP A 297 -0.17 -21.03 -19.01
C ASP A 297 0.29 -20.02 -20.09
N ASP A 298 -0.58 -19.66 -21.04
CA ASP A 298 -0.33 -18.63 -22.05
C ASP A 298 -0.70 -17.20 -21.61
N ILE A 299 -1.20 -17.01 -20.38
CA ILE A 299 -1.67 -15.71 -19.90
C ILE A 299 -0.49 -14.77 -19.67
N ARG A 300 -0.43 -13.72 -20.48
CA ARG A 300 0.62 -12.71 -20.43
C ARG A 300 0.25 -11.57 -19.49
N VAL A 301 1.20 -11.14 -18.68
CA VAL A 301 1.03 -10.11 -17.64
C VAL A 301 2.16 -9.09 -17.65
N ASN A 302 1.92 -7.92 -17.05
CA ASN A 302 2.95 -6.89 -16.83
C ASN A 302 3.22 -6.67 -15.34
N VAL A 303 3.53 -7.76 -14.62
CA VAL A 303 4.08 -7.69 -13.26
C VAL A 303 5.54 -8.13 -13.28
N THR A 304 6.39 -7.50 -12.47
CA THR A 304 7.81 -7.88 -12.37
C THR A 304 7.96 -9.21 -11.63
N VAL A 305 8.73 -10.12 -12.22
CA VAL A 305 9.01 -11.47 -11.70
C VAL A 305 10.51 -11.78 -11.84
N PRO A 306 11.08 -12.81 -11.17
CA PRO A 306 12.45 -13.20 -11.47
C PRO A 306 12.52 -13.82 -12.86
N ASP A 307 13.66 -13.65 -13.52
CA ASP A 307 13.98 -14.31 -14.77
C ASP A 307 14.40 -15.77 -14.49
N THR A 308 13.52 -16.71 -14.80
CA THR A 308 13.66 -18.14 -14.47
C THR A 308 13.26 -19.06 -15.62
N TYR A 309 13.96 -20.19 -15.73
CA TYR A 309 13.60 -21.30 -16.61
C TYR A 309 13.36 -22.56 -15.77
N SER A 310 12.29 -23.31 -16.06
CA SER A 310 11.91 -24.53 -15.33
C SER A 310 11.89 -25.76 -16.25
N SER A 311 12.13 -26.94 -15.68
CA SER A 311 12.04 -28.24 -16.38
C SER A 311 11.46 -29.32 -15.45
N PRO A 312 10.66 -30.29 -15.95
CA PRO A 312 10.00 -31.32 -15.13
C PRO A 312 10.97 -32.46 -14.74
N LEU A 313 12.01 -32.12 -13.97
CA LEU A 313 13.02 -33.02 -13.43
C LEU A 313 13.30 -32.67 -11.97
N GLY A 314 12.77 -33.44 -11.03
CA GLY A 314 13.08 -33.36 -9.60
C GLY A 314 13.29 -34.75 -9.00
N GLY A 315 13.57 -34.83 -7.70
CA GLY A 315 13.90 -36.10 -7.03
C GLY A 315 12.85 -37.21 -7.20
N GLY A 316 11.57 -36.84 -7.25
CA GLY A 316 10.44 -37.77 -7.45
C GLY A 316 10.03 -38.00 -8.90
N THR A 317 10.72 -37.43 -9.89
CA THR A 317 10.44 -37.71 -11.31
C THR A 317 10.58 -39.20 -11.58
N VAL A 318 9.56 -39.78 -12.22
CA VAL A 318 9.47 -41.22 -12.48
C VAL A 318 10.42 -41.62 -13.60
N ILE A 319 11.06 -42.78 -13.43
CA ILE A 319 11.96 -43.39 -14.41
C ILE A 319 11.23 -44.57 -15.04
N HIS A 320 10.67 -44.36 -16.23
CA HIS A 320 10.02 -45.41 -17.01
C HIS A 320 11.09 -46.23 -17.73
N VAL A 321 11.04 -47.54 -17.58
CA VAL A 321 12.02 -48.49 -18.11
C VAL A 321 11.30 -49.51 -18.98
N THR A 322 11.69 -49.63 -20.25
CA THR A 322 11.17 -50.67 -21.15
C THR A 322 11.89 -51.98 -20.84
N GLU A 323 11.16 -53.05 -20.51
CA GLU A 323 11.76 -54.33 -20.11
C GLU A 323 12.56 -55.01 -21.24
N GLU A 324 12.12 -54.85 -22.49
CA GLU A 324 12.69 -55.54 -23.66
C GLU A 324 14.12 -55.10 -24.00
N ASP A 325 14.42 -53.80 -23.90
CA ASP A 325 15.70 -53.22 -24.33
C ASP A 325 16.41 -52.37 -23.25
N GLN A 326 15.78 -52.14 -22.10
CA GLN A 326 16.25 -51.20 -21.06
C GLN A 326 16.44 -49.76 -21.58
N SER A 327 15.64 -49.31 -22.56
CA SER A 327 15.47 -47.89 -22.84
C SER A 327 14.80 -47.19 -21.66
N VAL A 328 15.14 -45.91 -21.48
CA VAL A 328 14.64 -45.10 -20.35
C VAL A 328 13.96 -43.83 -20.84
N GLN A 329 12.74 -43.60 -20.36
CA GLN A 329 12.07 -42.30 -20.41
C GLN A 329 12.04 -41.69 -19.00
N VAL A 330 12.54 -40.45 -18.87
CA VAL A 330 12.52 -39.69 -17.62
C VAL A 330 11.31 -38.77 -17.61
N GLY A 331 10.34 -39.07 -16.75
CA GLY A 331 9.11 -38.28 -16.56
C GLY A 331 8.22 -38.17 -17.80
N PRO A 332 7.41 -37.09 -17.92
CA PRO A 332 7.42 -35.87 -17.10
C PRO A 332 6.71 -35.99 -15.74
N ASP A 333 6.09 -37.12 -15.44
CA ASP A 333 5.40 -37.42 -14.20
C ASP A 333 6.36 -37.55 -12.99
N SER A 334 5.83 -37.24 -11.81
CA SER A 334 6.56 -37.29 -10.53
C SER A 334 5.64 -37.73 -9.40
N VAL A 335 6.17 -38.50 -8.45
CA VAL A 335 5.46 -38.89 -7.21
C VAL A 335 5.30 -37.73 -6.21
N ALA A 336 5.96 -36.58 -6.45
CA ALA A 336 5.85 -35.35 -5.66
C ALA A 336 5.94 -35.59 -4.14
N TYR A 337 4.95 -35.15 -3.36
CA TYR A 337 4.89 -35.33 -1.90
C TYR A 337 4.81 -36.80 -1.44
N GLN A 338 4.54 -37.75 -2.34
CA GLN A 338 4.54 -39.20 -2.05
C GLN A 338 5.92 -39.86 -2.23
N LEU A 339 7.00 -39.09 -2.41
CA LEU A 339 8.36 -39.62 -2.58
C LEU A 339 8.72 -40.68 -1.52
N GLU A 340 8.49 -40.35 -0.24
CA GLU A 340 8.79 -41.20 0.91
C GLU A 340 7.88 -42.44 1.03
N GLN A 341 6.90 -42.60 0.13
CA GLN A 341 5.94 -43.70 0.10
C GLN A 341 6.09 -44.58 -1.15
N GLN A 342 6.52 -43.97 -2.27
CA GLN A 342 6.53 -44.60 -3.59
C GLN A 342 7.92 -45.01 -4.08
N ALA A 343 8.99 -44.29 -3.70
CA ALA A 343 10.36 -44.55 -4.16
C ALA A 343 10.97 -45.82 -3.54
N LEU A 344 11.88 -46.48 -4.27
CA LEU A 344 12.50 -47.74 -3.85
C LEU A 344 13.36 -47.59 -2.58
N ALA A 345 14.08 -46.48 -2.46
CA ALA A 345 14.89 -46.13 -1.28
C ALA A 345 14.07 -46.02 0.00
N PHE A 346 12.77 -45.73 -0.10
CA PHE A 346 11.81 -45.67 1.00
C PHE A 346 10.90 -46.91 1.05
N GLY A 347 11.21 -47.94 0.26
CA GLY A 347 10.51 -49.22 0.29
C GLY A 347 9.20 -49.31 -0.49
N GLY A 348 8.92 -48.31 -1.34
CA GLY A 348 7.84 -48.34 -2.32
C GLY A 348 8.13 -49.25 -3.52
N ARG A 349 7.61 -48.88 -4.70
CA ARG A 349 7.66 -49.71 -5.92
C ARG A 349 8.00 -48.94 -7.21
N THR A 350 8.02 -47.61 -7.17
CA THR A 350 8.27 -46.75 -8.33
C THR A 350 9.74 -46.39 -8.38
N VAL A 351 10.39 -46.53 -9.54
CA VAL A 351 11.75 -46.04 -9.75
C VAL A 351 11.70 -44.53 -9.94
N THR A 352 12.42 -43.79 -9.09
CA THR A 352 12.50 -42.31 -9.14
C THR A 352 13.91 -41.83 -9.45
N ALA A 353 14.06 -40.56 -9.81
CA ALA A 353 15.38 -39.95 -10.00
C ALA A 353 16.25 -40.03 -8.73
N THR A 354 15.65 -39.89 -7.53
CA THR A 354 16.32 -40.10 -6.23
C THR A 354 16.88 -41.53 -6.10
N ASP A 355 16.13 -42.54 -6.52
CA ASP A 355 16.58 -43.95 -6.50
C ASP A 355 17.81 -44.16 -7.40
N VAL A 356 17.86 -43.47 -8.55
CA VAL A 356 19.02 -43.49 -9.44
C VAL A 356 20.22 -42.77 -8.83
N ALA A 357 20.03 -41.61 -8.18
CA ALA A 357 21.13 -40.88 -7.55
C ALA A 357 21.78 -41.67 -6.39
N LEU A 358 20.98 -42.45 -5.64
CA LEU A 358 21.48 -43.39 -4.64
C LEU A 358 22.22 -44.57 -5.30
N ALA A 359 21.62 -45.22 -6.31
CA ALA A 359 22.25 -46.33 -7.04
C ALA A 359 23.55 -45.93 -7.77
N ALA A 360 23.68 -44.65 -8.15
CA ALA A 360 24.87 -44.06 -8.76
C ALA A 360 25.94 -43.63 -7.74
N GLY A 361 25.64 -43.62 -6.43
CA GLY A 361 26.54 -43.14 -5.38
C GLY A 361 26.71 -41.62 -5.32
N LEU A 362 25.83 -40.83 -5.95
CA LEU A 362 25.83 -39.35 -5.86
C LEU A 362 25.40 -38.86 -4.46
N VAL A 363 24.62 -39.68 -3.77
CA VAL A 363 24.27 -39.55 -2.35
C VAL A 363 24.61 -40.86 -1.65
N LYS A 364 25.12 -40.79 -0.41
CA LYS A 364 25.50 -41.99 0.36
C LYS A 364 24.30 -42.70 0.99
N GLU A 365 23.39 -41.91 1.54
CA GLU A 365 22.24 -42.38 2.32
C GLU A 365 21.04 -41.48 1.99
N ILE A 366 19.92 -42.09 1.59
CA ILE A 366 18.60 -41.47 1.51
C ILE A 366 17.53 -42.56 1.64
N GLY A 367 16.43 -42.27 2.34
CA GLY A 367 15.46 -43.29 2.70
C GLY A 367 16.00 -44.28 3.73
N HIS A 368 15.60 -45.55 3.63
CA HIS A 368 15.97 -46.62 4.56
C HIS A 368 16.27 -47.97 3.87
N ARG A 369 16.51 -47.96 2.55
CA ARG A 369 16.90 -49.15 1.77
C ARG A 369 17.97 -48.82 0.73
N ASP A 370 18.90 -49.76 0.55
CA ASP A 370 19.79 -49.78 -0.61
C ASP A 370 18.98 -49.93 -1.90
N VAL A 371 19.34 -49.17 -2.93
CA VAL A 371 18.81 -49.32 -4.29
C VAL A 371 19.91 -49.86 -5.20
N LYS A 372 19.57 -50.83 -6.05
CA LYS A 372 20.44 -51.37 -7.10
C LYS A 372 19.69 -51.36 -8.43
N LEU A 373 20.28 -50.69 -9.43
CA LEU A 373 19.74 -50.58 -10.79
C LEU A 373 20.81 -51.00 -11.81
N PRO A 374 20.41 -51.54 -12.98
CA PRO A 374 21.32 -51.77 -14.11
C PRO A 374 22.11 -50.52 -14.50
N ALA A 375 23.42 -50.66 -14.75
CA ALA A 375 24.30 -49.55 -15.11
C ALA A 375 23.79 -48.76 -16.33
N LYS A 376 23.28 -49.45 -17.36
CA LYS A 376 22.68 -48.84 -18.56
C LYS A 376 21.52 -47.88 -18.24
N ILE A 377 20.74 -48.14 -17.18
CA ILE A 377 19.65 -47.26 -16.75
C ILE A 377 20.21 -46.02 -16.04
N ILE A 378 21.18 -46.23 -15.14
CA ILE A 378 21.88 -45.15 -14.44
C ILE A 378 22.56 -44.21 -15.44
N GLU A 379 23.28 -44.74 -16.43
CA GLU A 379 23.95 -43.98 -17.48
C GLU A 379 22.98 -43.13 -18.31
N GLN A 380 21.84 -43.68 -18.74
CA GLN A 380 20.82 -42.94 -19.49
C GLN A 380 20.19 -41.80 -18.68
N VAL A 381 19.81 -42.06 -17.43
CA VAL A 381 19.22 -41.02 -16.56
C VAL A 381 20.25 -39.95 -16.24
N LEU A 382 21.49 -40.31 -15.89
CA LEU A 382 22.55 -39.33 -15.67
C LEU A 382 22.84 -38.53 -16.94
N ALA A 383 22.85 -39.15 -18.13
CA ALA A 383 22.99 -38.40 -19.39
C ALA A 383 21.85 -37.39 -19.60
N TYR A 384 20.61 -37.76 -19.27
CA TYR A 384 19.46 -36.85 -19.29
C TYR A 384 19.63 -35.68 -18.30
N VAL A 385 19.94 -35.95 -17.02
CA VAL A 385 20.17 -34.90 -16.01
C VAL A 385 21.29 -33.95 -16.44
N ASN A 386 22.42 -34.49 -16.92
CA ASN A 386 23.55 -33.68 -17.38
C ASN A 386 23.19 -32.79 -18.57
N LYS A 387 22.37 -33.29 -19.52
CA LYS A 387 21.85 -32.51 -20.64
C LYS A 387 20.92 -31.39 -20.17
N THR A 388 19.96 -31.69 -19.29
CA THR A 388 19.02 -30.70 -18.74
C THR A 388 19.73 -29.58 -17.98
N VAL A 389 20.72 -29.93 -17.14
CA VAL A 389 21.57 -28.94 -16.44
C VAL A 389 22.34 -28.07 -17.43
N THR A 390 23.01 -28.68 -18.43
CA THR A 390 23.79 -27.92 -19.43
C THR A 390 22.91 -26.98 -20.25
N SER A 391 21.77 -27.45 -20.76
CA SER A 391 20.84 -26.63 -21.54
C SER A 391 20.12 -25.55 -20.72
N GLY A 392 19.85 -25.80 -19.44
CA GLY A 392 19.29 -24.78 -18.54
C GLY A 392 20.29 -23.68 -18.19
N VAL A 393 21.56 -24.05 -17.91
CA VAL A 393 22.65 -23.09 -17.71
C VAL A 393 22.85 -22.22 -18.96
N ASP A 394 22.98 -22.84 -20.13
CA ASP A 394 23.20 -22.12 -21.39
C ASP A 394 22.05 -21.15 -21.72
N ARG A 395 20.79 -21.59 -21.51
CA ARG A 395 19.59 -20.77 -21.73
C ARG A 395 19.48 -19.55 -20.80
N MET A 396 20.03 -19.61 -19.59
CA MET A 396 19.97 -18.49 -18.64
C MET A 396 21.13 -17.50 -18.78
N LYS A 397 22.22 -17.88 -19.45
CA LYS A 397 23.38 -17.02 -19.71
C LYS A 397 23.05 -15.91 -20.70
N THR A 398 23.54 -14.71 -20.41
CA THR A 398 23.44 -13.52 -21.29
C THR A 398 24.71 -13.24 -22.09
N ASN A 399 25.77 -14.02 -21.87
CA ASN A 399 27.03 -13.97 -22.63
C ASN A 399 27.69 -15.37 -22.71
N PRO A 400 28.70 -15.58 -23.57
CA PRO A 400 29.35 -16.89 -23.70
C PRO A 400 30.19 -17.30 -22.48
N GLU A 401 30.58 -16.36 -21.62
CA GLU A 401 31.55 -16.59 -20.55
C GLU A 401 31.08 -17.65 -19.52
N PRO A 402 31.99 -18.47 -18.98
CA PRO A 402 31.65 -19.40 -17.91
C PRO A 402 31.23 -18.67 -16.62
N VAL A 403 30.17 -19.15 -15.95
CA VAL A 403 29.62 -18.56 -14.71
C VAL A 403 29.66 -19.53 -13.54
N PRO A 404 29.73 -19.07 -12.27
CA PRO A 404 29.55 -19.95 -11.13
C PRO A 404 28.08 -20.39 -11.02
N VAL A 405 27.87 -21.64 -10.62
CA VAL A 405 26.56 -22.25 -10.38
C VAL A 405 26.41 -22.58 -8.90
N ILE A 406 25.25 -22.27 -8.33
CA ILE A 406 24.89 -22.59 -6.94
C ILE A 406 23.77 -23.63 -6.97
N LEU A 407 23.96 -24.76 -6.30
CA LEU A 407 23.02 -25.88 -6.24
C LEU A 407 22.19 -25.79 -4.95
N CYS A 408 20.87 -25.81 -5.09
CA CYS A 408 19.89 -25.62 -4.02
C CYS A 408 18.77 -26.66 -4.09
N GLY A 409 18.01 -26.78 -3.01
CA GLY A 409 16.89 -27.72 -2.91
C GLY A 409 17.32 -29.15 -2.58
N GLY A 410 16.40 -29.92 -1.99
CA GLY A 410 16.68 -31.29 -1.55
C GLY A 410 17.02 -32.24 -2.70
N GLY A 411 16.51 -31.97 -3.91
CA GLY A 411 16.79 -32.74 -5.11
C GLY A 411 18.16 -32.49 -5.74
N CYS A 412 18.98 -31.53 -5.26
CA CYS A 412 20.26 -31.27 -5.92
C CYS A 412 21.27 -32.42 -5.80
N ILE A 413 20.96 -33.46 -5.03
CA ILE A 413 21.62 -34.78 -5.02
C ILE A 413 21.63 -35.47 -6.39
N LEU A 414 20.73 -35.10 -7.31
CA LEU A 414 20.73 -35.60 -8.70
C LEU A 414 21.95 -35.12 -9.51
N ILE A 415 22.65 -34.08 -9.04
CA ILE A 415 23.73 -33.40 -9.77
C ILE A 415 25.07 -33.70 -9.09
N ASP A 416 26.02 -34.25 -9.85
CA ASP A 416 27.42 -34.38 -9.42
C ASP A 416 28.12 -33.01 -9.45
N GLN A 417 28.26 -32.39 -8.29
CA GLN A 417 28.94 -31.10 -8.11
C GLN A 417 30.43 -31.11 -8.48
N ASN A 418 31.06 -32.29 -8.58
CA ASN A 418 32.48 -32.43 -8.89
C ASN A 418 32.74 -32.57 -10.40
N LYS A 419 31.68 -32.81 -11.18
CA LYS A 419 31.76 -32.95 -12.64
C LYS A 419 31.90 -31.59 -13.31
N SER A 420 32.68 -31.56 -14.39
CA SER A 420 32.79 -30.37 -15.24
C SER A 420 31.58 -30.26 -16.17
N PHE A 421 30.99 -29.05 -16.25
CA PHE A 421 29.85 -28.73 -17.11
C PHE A 421 30.23 -27.59 -18.07
N PRO A 422 29.85 -27.67 -19.37
CA PRO A 422 30.07 -26.58 -20.31
C PRO A 422 29.46 -25.26 -19.82
N GLY A 423 30.23 -24.17 -19.88
CA GLY A 423 29.78 -22.85 -19.46
C GLY A 423 29.71 -22.61 -17.95
N VAL A 424 30.21 -23.53 -17.11
CA VAL A 424 30.26 -23.40 -15.65
C VAL A 424 31.71 -23.27 -15.16
N THR A 425 32.02 -22.30 -14.28
CA THR A 425 33.36 -22.18 -13.65
C THR A 425 33.53 -23.11 -12.46
N LYS A 426 32.48 -23.25 -11.65
CA LYS A 426 32.39 -24.12 -10.47
C LYS A 426 30.92 -24.35 -10.11
N MET A 427 30.60 -25.53 -9.59
CA MET A 427 29.36 -25.77 -8.85
C MET A 427 29.62 -25.63 -7.35
N ILE A 428 28.68 -25.01 -6.63
CA ILE A 428 28.73 -24.82 -5.18
C ILE A 428 27.41 -25.33 -4.59
N ARG A 429 27.47 -26.35 -3.74
CA ARG A 429 26.36 -26.73 -2.85
C ARG A 429 26.68 -26.15 -1.46
N PRO A 430 26.06 -25.04 -1.04
CA PRO A 430 26.39 -24.38 0.24
C PRO A 430 25.82 -25.17 1.42
N ASP A 431 26.24 -24.82 2.64
CA ASP A 431 25.57 -25.30 3.85
C ASP A 431 24.10 -24.87 3.86
N HIS A 432 23.23 -25.70 4.42
CA HIS A 432 21.77 -25.53 4.41
C HIS A 432 21.10 -25.48 3.02
N PHE A 433 21.75 -25.95 1.94
CA PHE A 433 21.21 -25.95 0.57
C PHE A 433 19.76 -26.43 0.42
N ALA A 434 19.34 -27.41 1.24
CA ALA A 434 18.02 -28.03 1.19
C ALA A 434 16.87 -27.13 1.69
N VAL A 435 17.18 -25.98 2.30
CA VAL A 435 16.24 -24.96 2.83
C VAL A 435 16.59 -23.53 2.38
N CYS A 436 17.33 -23.37 1.27
CA CYS A 436 17.71 -22.05 0.73
C CYS A 436 16.50 -21.12 0.54
N ASN A 437 15.37 -21.65 0.10
CA ASN A 437 14.10 -20.96 0.00
C ASN A 437 13.68 -20.28 1.32
N ALA A 438 13.60 -21.04 2.41
CA ALA A 438 13.24 -20.50 3.72
C ALA A 438 14.25 -19.47 4.24
N VAL A 439 15.55 -19.66 3.98
CA VAL A 439 16.60 -18.67 4.30
C VAL A 439 16.40 -17.38 3.49
N GLY A 440 16.08 -17.47 2.21
CA GLY A 440 15.81 -16.30 1.37
C GLY A 440 14.53 -15.54 1.76
N ALA A 441 13.50 -16.25 2.23
CA ALA A 441 12.30 -15.62 2.78
C ALA A 441 12.64 -14.72 3.98
N ALA A 442 13.41 -15.23 4.95
CA ALA A 442 13.86 -14.47 6.11
C ALA A 442 14.80 -13.29 5.79
N LEU A 443 15.37 -13.24 4.59
CA LEU A 443 16.32 -12.22 4.13
C LEU A 443 15.74 -11.23 3.10
N CYS A 444 14.45 -11.35 2.78
CA CYS A 444 13.77 -10.43 1.88
C CYS A 444 13.79 -8.99 2.42
N SER A 445 14.17 -8.04 1.56
CA SER A 445 14.37 -6.63 1.94
C SER A 445 13.04 -5.85 1.96
N VAL A 446 12.89 -4.86 2.84
CA VAL A 446 11.81 -3.86 2.70
C VAL A 446 12.06 -3.02 1.44
N SER A 447 11.00 -2.64 0.71
CA SER A 447 11.11 -1.79 -0.48
C SER A 447 9.80 -1.09 -0.83
N GLY A 448 9.87 0.18 -1.23
CA GLY A 448 8.77 0.89 -1.90
C GLY A 448 8.92 0.83 -3.43
N THR A 449 7.87 1.21 -4.17
CA THR A 449 7.91 1.39 -5.63
C THR A 449 6.88 2.44 -6.00
N LEU A 450 7.28 3.45 -6.79
CA LEU A 450 6.41 4.54 -7.24
C LEU A 450 6.64 4.75 -8.74
N ASP A 451 5.77 4.15 -9.54
CA ASP A 451 5.75 4.39 -10.98
C ASP A 451 4.99 5.67 -11.31
N LEU A 452 5.55 6.48 -12.21
CA LEU A 452 5.01 7.77 -12.60
C LEU A 452 5.24 8.01 -14.09
N ILE A 453 4.15 8.23 -14.81
CA ILE A 453 4.16 8.65 -16.21
C ILE A 453 4.05 10.18 -16.20
N THR A 454 5.05 10.86 -16.76
CA THR A 454 5.10 12.31 -16.87
C THR A 454 5.42 12.71 -18.31
N ASP A 455 4.86 13.82 -18.78
CA ASP A 455 5.21 14.37 -20.08
C ASP A 455 6.59 15.04 -20.01
N LEU A 456 7.40 14.85 -21.06
CA LEU A 456 8.76 15.35 -21.18
C LEU A 456 8.83 16.46 -22.24
N VAL A 457 7.97 17.47 -22.11
CA VAL A 457 7.92 18.64 -22.99
C VAL A 457 9.30 19.32 -23.08
N PRO A 458 9.98 19.32 -24.25
CA PRO A 458 11.37 19.74 -24.35
C PRO A 458 11.50 21.26 -24.48
N THR A 459 11.41 21.99 -23.36
CA THR A 459 11.69 23.43 -23.31
C THR A 459 13.15 23.75 -23.01
N SER A 460 13.98 23.61 -24.05
CA SER A 460 15.39 24.04 -24.14
C SER A 460 16.44 23.17 -23.41
N VAL A 461 17.66 23.71 -23.27
CA VAL A 461 18.94 22.95 -23.24
C VAL A 461 19.18 22.21 -21.91
N ASP A 462 18.47 22.57 -20.84
CA ASP A 462 18.66 22.06 -19.46
C ASP A 462 17.87 20.77 -19.13
N GLY A 463 17.42 20.02 -20.13
CA GLY A 463 16.56 18.83 -19.94
C GLY A 463 17.14 17.72 -19.04
N GLY A 464 18.47 17.65 -18.87
CA GLY A 464 19.10 16.77 -17.87
C GLY A 464 18.89 17.26 -16.44
N THR A 465 19.01 18.57 -16.22
CA THR A 465 18.84 19.24 -14.92
C THR A 465 17.40 19.13 -14.42
N GLN A 466 16.41 19.33 -15.29
CA GLN A 466 14.99 19.14 -14.95
C GLN A 466 14.64 17.67 -14.63
N ARG A 467 15.12 16.71 -15.44
CA ARG A 467 14.92 15.28 -15.16
C ARG A 467 15.49 14.88 -13.79
N LYS A 468 16.66 15.40 -13.43
CA LYS A 468 17.23 15.18 -12.10
C LYS A 468 16.38 15.84 -11.01
N ALA A 469 15.97 17.10 -11.17
CA ALA A 469 15.20 17.82 -10.15
C ALA A 469 13.85 17.14 -9.85
N GLU A 470 13.15 16.63 -10.87
CA GLU A 470 11.91 15.87 -10.66
C GLU A 470 12.21 14.47 -10.09
N LEU A 471 13.27 13.78 -10.52
CA LEU A 471 13.68 12.52 -9.89
C LEU A 471 14.01 12.67 -8.40
N ASP A 472 14.79 13.69 -8.03
CA ASP A 472 15.14 14.01 -6.64
C ASP A 472 13.87 14.32 -5.82
N ARG A 473 12.89 15.03 -6.41
CA ARG A 473 11.57 15.28 -5.81
C ARG A 473 10.76 14.00 -5.62
N LEU A 474 10.79 13.07 -6.57
CA LEU A 474 10.07 11.78 -6.46
C LEU A 474 10.74 10.84 -5.45
N VAL A 475 12.07 10.85 -5.35
CA VAL A 475 12.80 10.15 -4.28
C VAL A 475 12.39 10.70 -2.92
N LEU A 476 12.28 12.02 -2.76
CA LEU A 476 11.76 12.64 -1.54
C LEU A 476 10.31 12.23 -1.25
N GLN A 477 9.41 12.16 -2.24
CA GLN A 477 8.03 11.69 -2.04
C GLN A 477 7.94 10.21 -1.63
N VAL A 478 8.81 9.35 -2.17
CA VAL A 478 8.91 7.95 -1.71
C VAL A 478 9.44 7.88 -0.28
N GLN A 479 10.44 8.71 0.07
CA GLN A 479 10.95 8.81 1.45
C GLN A 479 9.90 9.37 2.43
N GLU A 480 9.04 10.30 2.00
CA GLU A 480 7.91 10.81 2.80
C GLU A 480 6.82 9.74 3.03
N GLN A 481 6.68 8.74 2.15
CA GLN A 481 5.80 7.59 2.42
C GLN A 481 6.35 6.66 3.51
N PHE A 482 7.67 6.64 3.74
CA PHE A 482 8.29 5.99 4.89
C PHE A 482 8.30 6.94 6.11
N ASN A 483 7.12 7.14 6.70
CA ASN A 483 6.91 8.05 7.82
C ASN A 483 7.81 7.76 9.03
N HIS A 484 8.83 8.59 9.24
CA HIS A 484 9.65 8.67 10.47
C HIS A 484 8.93 9.36 11.64
N LYS A 485 7.72 9.84 11.42
CA LYS A 485 6.83 10.42 12.43
C LYS A 485 5.37 10.28 11.99
N GLU A 486 4.49 10.02 12.95
CA GLU A 486 3.04 10.10 12.77
C GLU A 486 2.51 11.29 13.55
N GLY A 487 1.51 12.01 13.02
CA GLY A 487 0.96 13.16 13.75
C GLY A 487 -0.42 13.63 13.30
N ILE A 488 -1.16 14.21 14.24
CA ILE A 488 -2.52 14.70 14.06
C ILE A 488 -2.60 16.17 14.46
N LYS A 489 -2.93 17.02 13.50
CA LYS A 489 -3.17 18.46 13.68
C LYS A 489 -4.68 18.73 13.82
N LEU A 490 -5.14 19.15 14.99
CA LEU A 490 -6.52 19.55 15.27
C LEU A 490 -6.62 21.07 15.36
N LEU A 491 -7.69 21.67 14.83
CA LEU A 491 -8.00 23.10 15.06
C LEU A 491 -8.89 23.22 16.30
N THR A 492 -8.64 24.21 17.15
CA THR A 492 -9.33 24.36 18.44
C THR A 492 -10.64 25.13 18.36
N GLY A 493 -11.42 25.09 19.45
CA GLY A 493 -12.71 25.75 19.56
C GLY A 493 -13.79 25.13 18.68
N SER A 494 -14.64 25.93 18.05
CA SER A 494 -15.78 25.41 17.28
C SER A 494 -15.40 24.69 15.99
N TYR A 495 -14.14 24.80 15.51
CA TYR A 495 -13.60 23.89 14.48
C TYR A 495 -13.43 22.46 15.01
N LEU A 496 -13.06 22.29 16.29
CA LEU A 496 -13.01 20.97 16.93
C LEU A 496 -14.41 20.33 16.98
N GLN A 497 -15.43 21.15 17.25
CA GLN A 497 -16.83 20.72 17.23
C GLN A 497 -17.31 20.45 15.79
N GLU A 498 -16.89 21.22 14.79
CA GLU A 498 -17.18 20.95 13.38
C GLU A 498 -16.55 19.61 12.92
N PHE A 499 -15.32 19.33 13.34
CA PHE A 499 -14.65 18.05 13.11
C PHE A 499 -15.33 16.90 13.86
N ALA A 500 -15.80 17.11 15.09
CA ALA A 500 -16.58 16.12 15.82
C ALA A 500 -17.92 15.81 15.14
N ASN A 501 -18.64 16.86 14.71
CA ASN A 501 -19.92 16.74 14.00
C ASN A 501 -19.77 16.06 12.62
N LYS A 502 -18.56 16.04 12.06
CA LYS A 502 -18.19 15.31 10.82
C LYS A 502 -17.58 13.92 11.10
N GLY A 503 -17.63 13.42 12.34
CA GLY A 503 -17.15 12.09 12.72
C GLY A 503 -15.62 11.94 12.81
N LEU A 504 -14.85 13.04 12.78
CA LEU A 504 -13.39 13.03 12.62
C LEU A 504 -12.62 12.77 13.92
N ILE A 505 -13.33 12.80 15.04
CA ILE A 505 -12.80 12.65 16.39
C ILE A 505 -13.70 11.63 17.09
N PRO A 506 -13.18 10.50 17.59
CA PRO A 506 -13.99 9.55 18.35
C PRO A 506 -14.67 10.23 19.54
N ASN A 507 -15.95 9.93 19.76
CA ASN A 507 -16.75 10.55 20.83
C ASN A 507 -16.11 10.38 22.22
N THR A 508 -15.33 9.31 22.43
CA THR A 508 -14.55 9.02 23.65
C THR A 508 -13.35 9.96 23.86
N LEU A 509 -12.83 10.58 22.79
CA LEU A 509 -11.74 11.55 22.84
C LEU A 509 -12.23 13.00 22.76
N LEU A 510 -13.47 13.22 22.35
CA LEU A 510 -14.04 14.55 22.14
C LEU A 510 -14.06 15.40 23.42
N GLU A 511 -14.56 14.89 24.54
CA GLU A 511 -14.59 15.62 25.81
C GLU A 511 -13.17 15.95 26.32
N PRO A 512 -12.21 15.00 26.39
CA PRO A 512 -10.81 15.30 26.73
C PRO A 512 -10.15 16.35 25.81
N LEU A 513 -10.34 16.25 24.50
CA LEU A 513 -9.76 17.20 23.54
C LEU A 513 -10.41 18.59 23.61
N ASN A 514 -11.72 18.66 23.87
CA ASN A 514 -12.43 19.92 24.05
C ASN A 514 -12.04 20.59 25.38
N TYR A 515 -11.87 19.81 26.45
CA TYR A 515 -11.33 20.31 27.73
C TYR A 515 -9.91 20.86 27.57
N LEU A 516 -9.01 20.11 26.92
CA LEU A 516 -7.64 20.54 26.64
C LEU A 516 -7.62 21.79 25.76
N SER A 517 -8.44 21.83 24.70
CA SER A 517 -8.66 23.02 23.86
C SER A 517 -9.02 24.24 24.71
N GLN A 518 -10.08 24.14 25.53
CA GLN A 518 -10.58 25.26 26.34
C GLN A 518 -9.55 25.72 27.39
N MET A 519 -8.77 24.81 27.98
CA MET A 519 -7.68 25.18 28.89
C MET A 519 -6.56 25.96 28.18
N LEU A 520 -6.07 25.47 27.04
CA LEU A 520 -5.00 26.12 26.28
C LEU A 520 -5.45 27.46 25.71
N ASP A 521 -6.70 27.53 25.24
CA ASP A 521 -7.39 28.74 24.81
C ASP A 521 -7.43 29.80 25.94
N ALA A 522 -7.76 29.40 27.16
CA ALA A 522 -7.84 30.28 28.33
C ALA A 522 -6.46 30.74 28.83
N VAL A 523 -5.49 29.81 28.93
CA VAL A 523 -4.08 30.12 29.27
C VAL A 523 -3.50 31.10 28.26
N THR A 524 -3.75 30.88 26.96
CA THR A 524 -3.34 31.77 25.87
C THR A 524 -3.91 33.18 26.02
N LYS A 525 -5.22 33.31 26.25
CA LYS A 525 -5.87 34.61 26.48
C LYS A 525 -5.24 35.33 27.68
N ARG A 526 -5.01 34.62 28.79
CA ARG A 526 -4.43 35.21 30.00
C ARG A 526 -2.95 35.61 29.82
N LEU A 527 -2.17 34.83 29.07
CA LEU A 527 -0.79 35.18 28.71
C LEU A 527 -0.76 36.50 27.92
N ILE A 528 -1.66 36.66 26.95
CA ILE A 528 -1.76 37.87 26.12
C ILE A 528 -2.16 39.08 26.96
N GLU A 529 -3.10 38.95 27.90
CA GLU A 529 -3.45 40.01 28.85
C GLU A 529 -2.26 40.45 29.71
N VAL A 530 -1.49 39.51 30.24
CA VAL A 530 -0.29 39.79 31.07
C VAL A 530 0.81 40.45 30.24
N LEU A 531 1.02 40.02 28.99
CA LEU A 531 1.98 40.62 28.07
C LEU A 531 1.58 42.04 27.65
N ASP A 532 0.29 42.31 27.38
CA ASP A 532 -0.23 43.67 27.12
C ASP A 532 0.00 44.63 28.31
N GLN A 533 -0.01 44.11 29.55
CA GLN A 533 0.27 44.88 30.75
C GLN A 533 1.77 45.14 30.98
N HIS A 534 2.67 44.39 30.34
CA HIS A 534 4.11 44.54 30.52
C HIS A 534 4.66 45.76 29.77
N SER A 535 5.54 46.54 30.41
CA SER A 535 6.01 47.87 29.94
C SER A 535 6.58 47.88 28.52
N VAL A 536 7.26 46.80 28.11
CA VAL A 536 7.81 46.58 26.76
C VAL A 536 6.74 46.67 25.65
N PHE A 537 5.49 46.30 25.95
CA PHE A 537 4.37 46.31 24.99
C PHE A 537 3.51 47.57 25.10
N GLN A 538 3.56 48.31 26.21
CA GLN A 538 2.76 49.52 26.38
C GLN A 538 3.15 50.65 25.39
N GLN A 539 4.42 50.74 24.99
CA GLN A 539 4.90 51.76 24.05
C GLN A 539 4.85 51.30 22.58
N HIS A 540 3.69 51.56 21.96
CA HIS A 540 3.40 51.58 20.52
C HIS A 540 3.84 50.36 19.66
N PRO A 541 2.89 49.54 19.16
CA PRO A 541 1.52 49.31 19.63
C PRO A 541 1.47 48.12 20.60
N SER A 542 0.51 48.14 21.52
CA SER A 542 0.25 47.01 22.42
C SER A 542 -0.11 45.73 21.65
N LEU A 543 0.08 44.57 22.29
CA LEU A 543 -0.14 43.26 21.69
C LEU A 543 -1.60 43.14 21.20
N SER A 544 -2.59 43.52 22.01
CA SER A 544 -4.02 43.62 21.61
C SER A 544 -4.27 44.49 20.37
N ASN A 545 -3.46 45.53 20.15
CA ASN A 545 -3.63 46.41 19.00
C ASN A 545 -2.89 45.90 17.76
N LEU A 546 -1.78 45.18 17.93
CA LEU A 546 -1.17 44.38 16.87
C LEU A 546 -2.10 43.23 16.43
N ILE A 547 -2.72 42.54 17.40
CA ILE A 547 -3.73 41.49 17.20
C ILE A 547 -4.90 41.99 16.36
N LYS A 548 -5.51 43.14 16.73
CA LYS A 548 -6.58 43.77 15.94
C LYS A 548 -6.13 44.14 14.52
N ARG A 549 -4.93 44.71 14.36
CA ARG A 549 -4.38 45.11 13.05
C ARG A 549 -4.09 43.91 12.15
N ALA A 550 -3.63 42.80 12.72
CA ALA A 550 -3.43 41.52 12.02
C ALA A 550 -4.73 40.71 11.83
N ARG A 551 -5.91 41.30 12.15
CA ARG A 551 -7.24 40.69 12.02
C ARG A 551 -7.39 39.33 12.73
N LEU A 552 -6.69 39.16 13.86
CA LEU A 552 -6.64 37.89 14.58
C LEU A 552 -7.94 37.57 15.32
N PRO A 553 -8.32 36.28 15.45
CA PRO A 553 -9.69 35.89 15.77
C PRO A 553 -9.97 35.75 17.28
N LEU A 554 -9.14 36.33 18.17
CA LEU A 554 -9.20 36.11 19.62
C LEU A 554 -10.52 36.53 20.33
N LYS A 555 -11.44 37.19 19.61
CA LYS A 555 -12.81 37.50 20.05
C LYS A 555 -13.85 36.44 19.69
N ASN A 556 -13.51 35.51 18.80
CA ASN A 556 -14.38 34.44 18.31
C ASN A 556 -13.83 33.07 18.78
N GLU A 557 -14.61 32.01 18.62
CA GLU A 557 -14.33 30.68 19.16
C GLU A 557 -13.39 29.82 18.29
N HIS A 558 -12.38 30.43 17.63
CA HIS A 558 -11.46 29.75 16.71
C HIS A 558 -10.05 30.38 16.75
N PHE A 559 -9.10 29.89 17.55
CA PHE A 559 -7.81 30.61 17.70
C PHE A 559 -6.54 29.78 17.99
N GLY A 560 -6.55 28.46 17.73
CA GLY A 560 -5.34 27.64 17.83
C GLY A 560 -5.34 26.38 16.98
N MET A 561 -4.17 25.75 16.90
CA MET A 561 -3.96 24.41 16.37
C MET A 561 -3.21 23.58 17.41
N LEU A 562 -3.80 22.46 17.83
CA LEU A 562 -3.13 21.42 18.60
C LEU A 562 -2.42 20.48 17.60
N ASP A 563 -1.13 20.24 17.79
CA ASP A 563 -0.34 19.30 17.00
C ASP A 563 0.17 18.18 17.92
N ILE A 564 -0.23 16.95 17.64
CA ILE A 564 0.14 15.76 18.42
C ILE A 564 1.03 14.91 17.53
N VAL A 565 2.31 14.74 17.87
CA VAL A 565 3.31 14.10 17.00
C VAL A 565 4.07 13.01 17.76
N SER A 566 4.09 11.80 17.20
CA SER A 566 4.91 10.66 17.62
C SER A 566 6.09 10.52 16.66
N TYR A 567 7.31 10.79 17.13
CA TYR A 567 8.54 10.58 16.37
C TYR A 567 9.07 9.16 16.58
N PHE A 568 9.51 8.52 15.48
CA PHE A 568 10.14 7.20 15.51
C PHE A 568 11.65 7.35 15.53
N ASN A 569 12.23 7.14 16.71
CA ASN A 569 13.67 7.28 16.95
C ASN A 569 14.43 6.01 16.48
N ASP A 570 14.23 5.61 15.23
CA ASP A 570 14.81 4.42 14.59
C ASP A 570 15.70 4.73 13.36
N LYS A 571 16.00 6.02 13.12
CA LYS A 571 16.79 6.55 12.00
C LYS A 571 16.17 6.38 10.60
N SER A 572 14.90 5.97 10.49
CA SER A 572 14.19 5.84 9.21
C SER A 572 14.11 7.13 8.36
N GLY A 573 14.20 8.31 8.99
CA GLY A 573 13.99 9.62 8.36
C GLY A 573 15.22 10.53 8.24
N PHE A 574 16.37 10.00 7.84
CA PHE A 574 17.61 10.80 7.70
C PHE A 574 17.43 12.04 6.80
N GLN A 575 17.81 13.22 7.31
CA GLN A 575 18.00 14.43 6.52
C GLN A 575 19.45 14.94 6.70
N PRO A 576 20.22 15.14 5.61
CA PRO A 576 21.59 15.64 5.71
C PRO A 576 21.62 17.12 6.15
N PRO A 577 22.64 17.55 6.92
CA PRO A 577 22.70 18.90 7.46
C PRO A 577 22.88 19.95 6.35
N GLN A 578 21.89 20.81 6.18
CA GLN A 578 22.01 21.96 5.27
C GLN A 578 22.91 23.05 5.87
N ASN A 579 23.79 23.62 5.04
CA ASN A 579 24.57 24.83 5.31
C ASN A 579 25.44 24.81 6.61
N GLY A 580 25.89 23.64 7.05
CA GLY A 580 26.96 23.51 8.06
C GLY A 580 26.59 23.88 9.51
N GLU A 581 25.31 24.10 9.84
CA GLU A 581 24.89 24.47 11.20
C GLU A 581 24.69 23.29 12.18
N SER A 582 24.96 22.04 11.79
CA SER A 582 24.84 20.86 12.67
C SER A 582 25.84 19.76 12.35
N THR A 583 26.41 19.15 13.39
CA THR A 583 27.16 17.88 13.36
C THR A 583 26.34 16.71 13.94
N GLU A 584 25.08 16.95 14.32
CA GLU A 584 24.21 16.00 15.01
C GLU A 584 23.00 15.59 14.17
N GLU A 585 22.56 14.35 14.36
CA GLU A 585 21.40 13.74 13.69
C GLU A 585 20.07 14.34 14.18
N VAL A 586 19.13 14.59 13.27
CA VAL A 586 17.85 15.26 13.56
C VAL A 586 16.63 14.56 12.95
N ASN A 587 15.58 14.44 13.75
CA ASN A 587 14.21 14.09 13.33
C ASN A 587 13.47 15.28 12.70
N CYS A 588 13.92 16.51 12.99
CA CYS A 588 13.39 17.73 12.39
C CYS A 588 14.46 18.83 12.39
N VAL A 589 14.78 19.35 11.21
CA VAL A 589 15.80 20.39 11.00
C VAL A 589 15.46 21.73 11.68
N PRO A 590 16.47 22.57 11.97
CA PRO A 590 16.28 23.93 12.50
C PRO A 590 15.27 24.76 11.69
N HIS A 591 14.17 25.17 12.31
CA HIS A 591 13.15 26.01 11.66
C HIS A 591 12.39 26.91 12.65
N TYR A 592 11.51 27.75 12.12
CA TYR A 592 10.59 28.61 12.87
C TYR A 592 9.16 28.13 12.60
N ASP A 593 8.28 28.21 13.61
CA ASP A 593 6.86 27.98 13.38
C ASP A 593 6.23 29.12 12.56
N PRO A 594 5.30 28.82 11.64
CA PRO A 594 4.65 29.82 10.80
C PRO A 594 3.64 30.70 11.55
N GLY A 595 3.39 30.42 12.84
CA GLY A 595 2.40 31.08 13.69
C GLY A 595 2.83 32.39 14.33
N LEU A 596 2.11 32.74 15.40
CA LEU A 596 2.41 33.90 16.27
C LEU A 596 3.19 33.48 17.52
N LEU A 597 2.78 32.38 18.12
CA LEU A 597 3.30 31.82 19.36
C LEU A 597 3.08 30.31 19.30
N SER A 598 4.05 29.55 19.78
CA SER A 598 3.95 28.10 19.97
C SER A 598 4.17 27.78 21.44
N ILE A 599 3.42 26.80 21.94
CA ILE A 599 3.52 26.27 23.29
C ILE A 599 3.78 24.77 23.19
N SER A 600 4.96 24.30 23.62
CA SER A 600 5.17 22.88 23.92
C SER A 600 4.49 22.57 25.26
N ILE A 601 3.67 21.52 25.31
CA ILE A 601 2.81 21.20 26.47
C ILE A 601 3.23 19.87 27.10
N LEU A 602 3.66 18.91 26.29
CA LEU A 602 4.07 17.58 26.74
C LEU A 602 5.18 17.05 25.82
N SER A 603 6.23 16.50 26.42
CA SER A 603 7.25 15.70 25.74
C SER A 603 7.50 14.44 26.56
N THR A 604 7.36 13.26 25.95
CA THR A 604 7.56 11.98 26.67
C THR A 604 9.03 11.57 26.81
N HIS A 605 9.91 12.09 25.94
CA HIS A 605 11.34 11.79 25.90
C HIS A 605 12.14 13.01 25.42
N GLU A 606 13.46 13.01 25.64
CA GLU A 606 14.42 13.98 25.11
C GLU A 606 14.34 14.13 23.58
N GLY A 607 14.70 15.32 23.07
CA GLY A 607 14.82 15.54 21.62
C GLY A 607 14.47 16.96 21.14
N LEU A 608 13.57 17.69 21.81
CA LEU A 608 13.31 19.10 21.46
C LEU A 608 14.49 19.98 21.88
N GLN A 609 14.98 20.84 20.98
CA GLN A 609 15.98 21.86 21.28
C GLN A 609 15.62 23.22 20.68
N LEU A 610 16.01 24.29 21.38
CA LEU A 610 15.74 25.69 21.07
C LEU A 610 17.05 26.49 20.92
N LYS A 611 17.15 27.35 19.90
CA LYS A 611 18.37 28.12 19.61
C LYS A 611 18.39 29.47 20.34
N LYS A 612 19.37 29.66 21.22
CA LYS A 612 19.60 30.90 21.97
C LYS A 612 20.29 31.93 21.09
N ILE A 613 19.49 32.86 20.53
CA ILE A 613 19.89 33.82 19.49
C ILE A 613 21.07 34.74 19.89
N ILE A 614 21.38 34.87 21.19
CA ILE A 614 22.46 35.75 21.70
C ILE A 614 23.85 35.14 21.48
N ASN A 615 23.99 33.82 21.55
CA ASN A 615 25.28 33.09 21.44
C ASN A 615 25.22 31.88 20.49
N ASN A 616 24.13 31.70 19.75
CA ASN A 616 23.89 30.62 18.78
C ASN A 616 23.89 29.19 19.37
N GLU A 617 23.79 29.07 20.70
CA GLU A 617 23.78 27.84 21.48
C GLU A 617 22.42 27.11 21.39
N TRP A 618 22.43 25.78 21.38
CA TRP A 618 21.23 24.96 21.49
C TRP A 618 20.97 24.58 22.95
N ILE A 619 19.71 24.63 23.37
CA ILE A 619 19.27 24.28 24.72
C ILE A 619 18.12 23.27 24.63
N ASP A 620 18.18 22.19 25.40
CA ASP A 620 17.13 21.17 25.47
C ASP A 620 15.83 21.69 26.07
N GLY A 621 14.71 21.15 25.58
CA GLY A 621 13.40 21.35 26.17
C GLY A 621 13.24 20.54 27.47
N PRO A 622 12.47 21.05 28.45
CA PRO A 622 12.13 20.34 29.68
C PRO A 622 11.33 19.07 29.36
N LEU A 623 11.42 18.10 30.28
CA LEU A 623 10.74 16.80 30.21
C LEU A 623 9.73 16.62 31.35
N GLU A 624 9.72 17.54 32.31
CA GLU A 624 8.77 17.64 33.38
C GLU A 624 7.38 17.92 32.81
N SER A 625 6.44 17.00 33.00
CA SER A 625 5.08 17.06 32.41
C SER A 625 4.21 18.23 32.86
N ASN A 626 4.70 19.06 33.79
CA ASN A 626 4.10 20.29 34.27
C ASN A 626 4.83 21.57 33.80
N ILE A 627 5.85 21.47 32.94
CA ILE A 627 6.63 22.60 32.42
C ILE A 627 6.49 22.66 30.90
N GLY A 628 5.65 23.59 30.43
CA GLY A 628 5.58 23.94 29.01
C GLY A 628 6.60 25.03 28.62
N VAL A 629 7.03 25.03 27.36
CA VAL A 629 7.91 26.08 26.80
C VAL A 629 7.15 26.92 25.78
N ILE A 630 7.42 28.22 25.76
CA ILE A 630 6.75 29.19 24.90
C ILE A 630 7.79 29.93 24.05
N TRP A 631 7.60 29.97 22.72
CA TRP A 631 8.41 30.80 21.81
C TRP A 631 7.54 31.48 20.76
N LEU A 632 8.08 32.53 20.14
CA LEU A 632 7.39 33.31 19.12
C LEU A 632 7.54 32.67 17.74
N GLY A 633 6.44 32.60 16.99
CA GLY A 633 6.44 32.20 15.59
C GLY A 633 6.78 33.35 14.65
N GLU A 634 7.00 33.01 13.38
CA GLU A 634 7.50 33.92 12.35
C GLU A 634 6.60 35.14 12.12
N LYS A 635 5.27 34.99 12.26
CA LYS A 635 4.32 36.10 12.04
C LYS A 635 4.42 37.14 13.14
N ALA A 636 4.78 36.76 14.38
CA ALA A 636 5.02 37.74 15.44
C ALA A 636 6.25 38.61 15.11
N SER A 637 7.31 38.02 14.53
CA SER A 637 8.45 38.79 14.01
C SER A 637 8.01 39.75 12.90
N ARG A 638 7.30 39.26 11.87
CA ARG A 638 6.82 40.11 10.77
C ARG A 638 5.88 41.23 11.24
N ILE A 639 4.93 40.94 12.13
CA ILE A 639 3.96 41.91 12.68
C ILE A 639 4.63 42.98 13.55
N THR A 640 5.68 42.62 14.29
CA THR A 640 6.46 43.57 15.11
C THR A 640 7.60 44.27 14.35
N LYS A 641 7.72 44.04 13.03
CA LYS A 641 8.84 44.50 12.19
C LYS A 641 10.21 44.07 12.74
N ASN A 642 10.32 42.80 13.13
CA ASN A 642 11.50 42.15 13.72
C ASN A 642 11.99 42.78 15.05
N ARG A 643 11.16 43.58 15.74
CA ARG A 643 11.45 44.03 17.13
C ARG A 643 11.45 42.86 18.12
N LEU A 644 10.61 41.86 17.88
CA LEU A 644 10.72 40.54 18.51
C LEU A 644 11.19 39.56 17.45
N LYS A 645 12.18 38.72 17.77
CA LYS A 645 12.63 37.64 16.87
C LYS A 645 11.80 36.39 17.13
N ALA A 646 11.53 35.61 16.08
CA ALA A 646 10.96 34.28 16.21
C ALA A 646 11.98 33.30 16.82
N GLY A 647 11.49 32.31 17.56
CA GLY A 647 12.31 31.23 18.12
C GLY A 647 12.63 30.19 17.05
N ILE A 648 13.90 29.78 16.97
CA ILE A 648 14.33 28.64 16.15
C ILE A 648 14.28 27.40 17.04
N HIS A 649 13.67 26.33 16.56
CA HIS A 649 13.69 25.02 17.22
C HIS A 649 14.11 23.90 16.26
N ARG A 650 14.59 22.79 16.81
CA ARG A 650 14.87 21.53 16.10
C ARG A 650 14.42 20.34 16.94
N VAL A 651 14.33 19.16 16.33
CA VAL A 651 14.16 17.89 17.06
C VAL A 651 15.34 16.98 16.73
N ILE A 652 16.23 16.74 17.69
CA ILE A 652 17.38 15.84 17.53
C ILE A 652 16.97 14.37 17.61
N TYR A 653 17.88 13.47 17.24
CA TYR A 653 17.81 12.05 17.58
C TYR A 653 18.31 11.84 19.03
N PRO A 654 17.47 11.41 19.98
CA PRO A 654 17.91 11.10 21.35
C PRO A 654 18.75 9.82 21.39
N ARG A 655 19.54 9.60 22.45
CA ARG A 655 20.47 8.45 22.50
C ARG A 655 19.80 7.10 22.71
N GLU A 656 18.52 7.08 23.08
CA GLU A 656 17.72 5.87 23.23
C GLU A 656 16.62 5.80 22.17
N SER A 657 16.50 4.64 21.49
CA SER A 657 15.55 4.39 20.40
C SER A 657 14.07 4.22 20.84
N LYS A 658 13.60 5.04 21.77
CA LYS A 658 12.21 5.03 22.30
C LYS A 658 11.34 6.01 21.52
N ARG A 659 10.09 5.63 21.20
CA ARG A 659 9.13 6.50 20.48
C ARG A 659 8.83 7.76 21.32
N ARG A 660 8.95 8.94 20.70
CA ARG A 660 8.74 10.24 21.37
C ARG A 660 7.40 10.85 20.95
N LEU A 661 6.38 10.69 21.79
CA LEU A 661 5.15 11.48 21.71
C LEU A 661 5.38 12.89 22.26
N THR A 662 4.92 13.90 21.52
CA THR A 662 4.99 15.33 21.85
C THR A 662 3.66 16.02 21.53
N VAL A 663 3.26 17.01 22.34
CA VAL A 663 2.06 17.82 22.11
C VAL A 663 2.42 19.31 22.09
N TRP A 664 2.03 19.99 21.02
CA TRP A 664 2.26 21.39 20.74
C TRP A 664 0.93 22.13 20.54
N TYR A 665 0.88 23.42 20.87
CA TYR A 665 -0.24 24.31 20.55
C TYR A 665 0.26 25.60 19.91
N GLU A 666 -0.15 25.83 18.66
CA GLU A 666 0.21 27.02 17.86
C GLU A 666 -0.95 28.02 17.83
N ILE A 667 -0.68 29.29 18.14
CA ILE A 667 -1.60 30.39 17.86
C ILE A 667 -1.47 30.77 16.37
N CYS A 668 -2.31 30.16 15.54
CA CYS A 668 -2.37 30.44 14.12
C CYS A 668 -2.98 31.83 13.83
N THR A 669 -2.46 32.52 12.81
CA THR A 669 -3.09 33.74 12.28
C THR A 669 -4.41 33.44 11.54
N THR A 670 -5.31 34.41 11.38
CA THR A 670 -6.55 34.21 10.57
C THR A 670 -6.26 33.80 9.12
N GLN A 671 -5.14 34.26 8.55
CA GLN A 671 -4.71 33.77 7.24
C GLN A 671 -4.27 32.30 7.33
N GLN A 672 -3.49 31.89 8.33
CA GLN A 672 -3.17 30.48 8.52
C GLN A 672 -4.39 29.62 8.87
N LEU A 673 -5.36 30.11 9.62
CA LEU A 673 -6.59 29.35 9.91
C LEU A 673 -7.43 29.17 8.65
N LYS A 674 -7.43 30.15 7.74
CA LYS A 674 -7.93 29.93 6.37
C LYS A 674 -7.04 28.98 5.59
N ASP A 675 -5.73 29.20 5.52
CA ASP A 675 -4.80 28.33 4.81
C ASP A 675 -4.86 26.89 5.33
N ILE A 676 -5.14 26.64 6.61
CA ILE A 676 -5.24 25.29 7.22
C ILE A 676 -6.68 24.76 7.16
N SER A 677 -7.72 25.59 7.20
CA SER A 677 -9.10 25.21 6.85
C SER A 677 -9.16 24.77 5.38
N ASP A 678 -8.69 25.63 4.49
CA ASP A 678 -8.75 25.48 3.04
C ASP A 678 -7.72 24.46 2.56
N LYS A 679 -6.57 24.29 3.24
CA LYS A 679 -5.69 23.10 3.05
C LYS A 679 -6.11 21.87 3.85
N LYS A 680 -7.14 21.85 4.71
CA LYS A 680 -7.72 20.59 5.24
C LYS A 680 -9.04 20.21 4.59
N THR A 681 -9.67 21.15 3.88
CA THR A 681 -10.81 20.90 3.00
C THR A 681 -10.40 20.75 1.54
N ASN A 682 -9.20 21.22 1.17
CA ASN A 682 -8.52 20.93 -0.10
C ASN A 682 -7.09 20.39 0.14
N GLU A 683 -6.81 19.69 1.25
CA GLU A 683 -5.60 18.87 1.33
C GLU A 683 -5.75 17.78 0.30
N ILE A 684 -5.00 17.87 -0.79
CA ILE A 684 -4.68 16.72 -1.63
C ILE A 684 -3.95 15.74 -0.69
N MET A 685 -4.66 14.70 -0.28
CA MET A 685 -4.06 13.67 0.54
C MET A 685 -3.12 12.84 -0.34
N ALA A 686 -2.01 12.38 0.25
CA ALA A 686 -1.19 11.36 -0.39
C ALA A 686 -2.04 10.07 -0.49
N GLY A 687 -2.19 9.55 -1.71
CA GLY A 687 -3.00 8.36 -1.95
C GLY A 687 -2.48 7.15 -1.17
N GLY A 688 -3.38 6.39 -0.54
CA GLY A 688 -3.03 5.34 0.40
C GLY A 688 -4.26 4.71 1.07
N MET A 689 -4.08 4.16 2.27
CA MET A 689 -5.16 3.62 3.10
C MET A 689 -5.12 4.26 4.48
N VAL A 690 -6.26 4.71 5.00
CA VAL A 690 -6.37 5.11 6.41
C VAL A 690 -6.99 3.95 7.19
N THR A 691 -6.18 3.34 8.04
CA THR A 691 -6.58 2.26 8.96
C THR A 691 -6.89 2.86 10.33
N PHE A 692 -8.11 2.61 10.84
CA PHE A 692 -8.53 3.11 12.15
C PHE A 692 -8.22 2.07 13.24
N ASN A 693 -6.93 1.85 13.49
CA ASN A 693 -6.39 0.73 14.29
C ASN A 693 -6.97 0.59 15.72
N ASN A 694 -7.69 1.59 16.23
CA ASN A 694 -8.32 1.63 17.55
C ASN A 694 -9.87 1.72 17.51
N LEU A 695 -10.53 1.50 16.37
CA LEU A 695 -11.99 1.52 16.24
C LEU A 695 -12.53 0.12 15.85
N PRO A 696 -13.19 -0.60 16.79
CA PRO A 696 -13.76 -1.93 16.48
C PRO A 696 -14.80 -1.87 15.35
N GLY A 697 -14.57 -2.67 14.30
CA GLY A 697 -15.50 -2.79 13.17
C GLY A 697 -15.36 -1.73 12.07
N ALA A 698 -14.42 -0.78 12.18
CA ALA A 698 -14.16 0.17 11.10
C ALA A 698 -13.31 -0.47 9.98
N SER A 699 -13.80 -0.42 8.74
CA SER A 699 -13.04 -0.90 7.57
C SER A 699 -11.96 0.11 7.16
N PRO A 700 -10.75 -0.33 6.77
CA PRO A 700 -9.75 0.54 6.17
C PRO A 700 -10.31 1.24 4.92
N ILE A 701 -10.29 2.58 4.89
CA ILE A 701 -10.81 3.34 3.76
C ILE A 701 -9.64 3.79 2.87
N PRO A 702 -9.69 3.55 1.54
CA PRO A 702 -8.72 4.12 0.61
C PRO A 702 -8.84 5.64 0.60
N VAL A 703 -7.71 6.32 0.64
CA VAL A 703 -7.53 7.73 0.35
C VAL A 703 -7.04 7.83 -1.08
N PHE A 704 -7.74 8.55 -1.95
CA PHE A 704 -7.33 8.60 -3.36
C PHE A 704 -6.30 9.70 -3.63
N ARG A 705 -5.50 9.49 -4.68
CA ARG A 705 -4.48 10.44 -5.11
C ARG A 705 -5.18 11.71 -5.62
N ASN A 706 -4.86 12.85 -5.03
CA ASN A 706 -5.55 14.13 -5.23
C ASN A 706 -6.98 14.21 -4.64
N GLU A 707 -7.43 13.21 -3.87
CA GLU A 707 -8.65 13.36 -3.07
C GLU A 707 -8.45 14.47 -2.05
N ARG A 708 -9.43 15.37 -1.98
CA ARG A 708 -9.43 16.39 -0.95
C ARG A 708 -9.88 15.76 0.35
N ARG A 709 -9.15 16.05 1.43
CA ARG A 709 -9.42 15.51 2.76
C ARG A 709 -10.87 15.69 3.25
N LEU A 710 -11.62 16.71 2.82
CA LEU A 710 -13.07 16.81 3.12
C LEU A 710 -13.92 15.76 2.36
N ASP A 711 -13.59 15.46 1.11
CA ASP A 711 -14.33 14.51 0.27
C ASP A 711 -14.14 13.07 0.78
N PHE A 712 -12.91 12.70 1.17
CA PHE A 712 -12.58 11.46 1.89
C PHE A 712 -13.48 11.24 3.12
N LEU A 713 -13.77 12.31 3.86
CA LEU A 713 -14.48 12.25 5.13
C LEU A 713 -16.00 12.17 4.96
N MET A 714 -16.57 12.86 3.96
CA MET A 714 -17.97 12.66 3.56
C MET A 714 -18.21 11.24 3.00
N ARG A 715 -17.17 10.59 2.46
CA ARG A 715 -17.20 9.20 1.99
C ARG A 715 -17.01 8.18 3.13
N PHE A 716 -16.24 8.51 4.17
CA PHE A 716 -16.19 7.77 5.43
C PHE A 716 -17.55 7.74 6.13
N GLU A 717 -18.22 8.90 6.26
CA GLU A 717 -19.56 9.03 6.85
C GLU A 717 -20.60 8.10 6.18
N ARG A 718 -20.64 8.12 4.84
CA ARG A 718 -21.58 7.30 4.04
C ARG A 718 -21.31 5.80 4.15
N SER A 719 -20.05 5.37 4.13
CA SER A 719 -19.67 3.95 4.13
C SER A 719 -19.83 3.25 5.49
N HIS A 720 -19.98 4.01 6.57
CA HIS A 720 -20.14 3.48 7.93
C HIS A 720 -21.54 3.74 8.54
N GLY A 721 -22.51 4.19 7.74
CA GLY A 721 -23.93 4.20 8.09
C GLY A 721 -24.32 5.16 9.23
N LEU A 722 -23.51 6.19 9.50
CA LEU A 722 -23.64 7.11 10.63
C LEU A 722 -24.82 8.10 10.47
N THR A 723 -26.04 7.58 10.49
CA THR A 723 -27.28 8.37 10.38
C THR A 723 -27.69 9.02 11.69
N MET A 724 -28.27 10.23 11.59
CA MET A 724 -28.45 11.15 12.71
C MET A 724 -29.32 10.61 13.85
N THR A 725 -28.84 10.78 15.08
CA THR A 725 -29.70 10.81 16.29
C THR A 725 -29.50 12.11 17.05
N LYS A 726 -30.61 12.73 17.49
CA LYS A 726 -30.59 14.01 18.22
C LYS A 726 -30.44 13.76 19.72
N ALA A 727 -29.33 14.18 20.30
CA ALA A 727 -29.19 14.34 21.75
C ALA A 727 -29.36 15.84 22.13
N PRO A 728 -30.13 16.17 23.19
CA PRO A 728 -30.17 17.54 23.71
C PRO A 728 -28.88 17.89 24.47
N PRO A 729 -28.51 19.19 24.56
CA PRO A 729 -27.27 19.60 25.23
C PRO A 729 -27.30 19.35 26.75
N PRO A 730 -26.17 18.91 27.36
CA PRO A 730 -26.07 18.74 28.80
C PRO A 730 -26.09 20.09 29.55
N ARG A 731 -26.58 20.06 30.80
CA ARG A 731 -26.84 21.25 31.61
C ARG A 731 -25.92 21.27 32.84
N TYR A 732 -24.86 22.07 32.78
CA TYR A 732 -23.85 22.16 33.84
C TYR A 732 -24.19 23.21 34.91
N ILE A 733 -23.79 22.93 36.16
CA ILE A 733 -23.96 23.82 37.32
C ILE A 733 -22.62 23.88 38.07
N LEU A 734 -22.11 25.09 38.36
CA LEU A 734 -20.91 25.32 39.16
C LEU A 734 -21.25 25.99 40.50
N PRO A 735 -21.33 25.23 41.63
CA PRO A 735 -21.93 25.71 42.87
C PRO A 735 -21.28 26.95 43.52
N LYS A 736 -20.01 27.25 43.22
CA LYS A 736 -19.25 28.31 43.93
C LYS A 736 -19.39 29.73 43.36
N HIS A 737 -19.99 29.92 42.19
CA HIS A 737 -20.10 31.25 41.56
C HIS A 737 -21.51 31.64 41.07
N GLY A 738 -22.52 30.77 41.20
CA GLY A 738 -23.92 31.12 40.93
C GLY A 738 -24.25 31.44 39.46
N ILE A 739 -23.37 31.07 38.53
CA ILE A 739 -23.55 31.29 37.09
C ILE A 739 -24.40 30.15 36.49
N SER A 740 -25.38 30.51 35.67
CA SER A 740 -26.09 29.58 34.78
C SER A 740 -26.28 30.22 33.40
N PHE A 741 -26.31 29.38 32.36
CA PHE A 741 -26.46 29.81 30.97
C PHE A 741 -27.72 29.17 30.36
N PRO A 742 -28.59 29.94 29.68
CA PRO A 742 -29.66 29.40 28.85
C PRO A 742 -29.14 29.08 27.44
N THR A 743 -29.54 27.93 26.89
CA THR A 743 -29.20 27.51 25.52
C THR A 743 -30.42 27.58 24.62
N ASP A 744 -30.80 28.79 24.19
CA ASP A 744 -31.84 28.97 23.17
C ASP A 744 -31.54 30.17 22.26
N TYR A 745 -31.28 29.90 20.98
CA TYR A 745 -31.11 30.91 19.94
C TYR A 745 -32.39 30.99 19.09
N SER A 746 -33.48 31.50 19.68
CA SER A 746 -34.65 31.92 18.90
C SER A 746 -35.28 33.20 19.46
N ASN A 747 -35.46 34.18 18.56
CA ASN A 747 -36.21 35.42 18.70
C ASN A 747 -36.22 36.14 20.07
N THR A 748 -35.42 37.21 20.21
CA THR A 748 -35.98 38.58 20.21
C THR A 748 -34.91 39.65 20.05
N ASN A 749 -35.33 40.86 19.65
CA ASN A 749 -34.43 42.01 19.44
C ASN A 749 -34.04 42.72 20.73
N TYR A 750 -32.87 43.36 20.66
CA TYR A 750 -32.42 44.50 21.47
C TYR A 750 -33.57 45.35 22.07
N SER A 751 -33.69 45.35 23.39
CA SER A 751 -34.28 46.46 24.16
C SER A 751 -33.85 46.40 25.64
N GLY A 752 -33.79 47.56 26.31
CA GLY A 752 -33.80 47.63 27.78
C GLY A 752 -32.50 47.30 28.54
N ALA A 753 -31.42 48.06 28.32
CA ALA A 753 -30.24 48.03 29.21
C ALA A 753 -29.70 49.44 29.60
N GLU A 754 -30.54 50.47 29.57
CA GLU A 754 -30.31 51.64 30.42
C GLU A 754 -30.80 51.33 31.85
N SER A 755 -29.92 51.34 32.85
CA SER A 755 -30.06 52.15 34.09
C SER A 755 -29.24 51.62 35.28
N SER A 756 -27.96 52.00 35.37
CA SER A 756 -27.22 51.95 36.65
C SER A 756 -26.18 53.07 36.84
N MET A 757 -26.36 54.22 36.19
CA MET A 757 -25.79 55.50 36.64
C MET A 757 -26.91 56.51 36.88
N LYS A 758 -27.14 56.87 38.15
CA LYS A 758 -28.03 57.96 38.57
C LYS A 758 -27.19 59.14 39.07
N GLN A 759 -27.70 60.35 38.82
CA GLN A 759 -27.12 61.66 39.19
C GLN A 759 -25.88 62.03 38.34
N SER A 760 -26.00 62.95 37.39
CA SER A 760 -26.23 64.37 37.71
C SER A 760 -27.20 65.13 36.77
N ARG A 761 -27.58 66.34 37.20
CA ARG A 761 -28.53 67.29 36.59
C ARG A 761 -28.04 67.73 35.19
N LEU A 762 -28.89 68.03 34.17
CA LEU A 762 -29.83 69.18 34.12
C LEU A 762 -30.87 69.06 32.96
N ARG A 763 -31.62 70.15 32.65
CA ARG A 763 -32.86 70.21 31.83
C ARG A 763 -32.64 70.42 30.30
N PRO A 764 -33.67 70.20 29.43
CA PRO A 764 -33.50 69.99 27.98
C PRO A 764 -33.67 71.24 27.09
N ARG A 765 -33.37 71.09 25.78
CA ARG A 765 -33.79 71.97 24.67
C ARG A 765 -34.20 71.16 23.42
N THR A 766 -34.77 71.82 22.41
CA THR A 766 -35.71 71.25 21.43
C THR A 766 -35.36 71.47 19.95
N ASN A 767 -36.03 70.70 19.07
CA ASN A 767 -36.50 71.04 17.70
C ASN A 767 -35.59 70.90 16.44
N LEU A 768 -36.31 70.74 15.29
CA LEU A 768 -35.99 71.07 13.87
C LEU A 768 -35.38 70.03 12.88
N SER A 769 -36.26 69.16 12.34
CA SER A 769 -36.63 68.96 10.91
C SER A 769 -35.73 69.29 9.69
N SER A 770 -35.67 68.35 8.71
CA SER A 770 -35.89 68.50 7.23
C SER A 770 -35.86 67.10 6.54
N LYS A 771 -36.79 66.66 5.65
CA LYS A 771 -36.97 66.90 4.19
C LYS A 771 -35.72 66.60 3.33
N SER A 772 -35.76 65.94 2.14
CA SER A 772 -36.82 65.58 1.16
C SER A 772 -36.57 64.22 0.44
N GLN A 773 -37.57 63.47 -0.10
CA GLN A 773 -38.00 63.34 -1.54
C GLN A 773 -36.86 63.32 -2.59
N PHE A 774 -36.84 62.52 -3.68
CA PHE A 774 -37.84 61.89 -4.61
C PHE A 774 -37.28 60.53 -5.17
N SER A 775 -37.91 59.62 -5.96
CA SER A 775 -39.30 59.30 -6.43
C SER A 775 -39.39 57.83 -6.97
N GLU A 776 -40.02 57.52 -8.13
CA GLU A 776 -40.28 56.15 -8.67
C GLU A 776 -40.32 56.07 -10.23
N SER A 777 -40.33 54.84 -10.81
CA SER A 777 -40.79 54.52 -12.19
C SER A 777 -41.21 53.02 -12.36
N LYS A 778 -41.92 52.60 -13.43
CA LYS A 778 -42.45 51.22 -13.67
C LYS A 778 -42.76 50.88 -15.18
N ILE A 779 -42.84 49.57 -15.54
CA ILE A 779 -43.51 48.93 -16.74
C ILE A 779 -42.83 49.17 -18.12
N SER A 780 -42.85 48.36 -19.21
CA SER A 780 -43.50 47.09 -19.72
C SER A 780 -42.44 46.21 -20.48
N LYS A 781 -42.54 44.95 -20.98
CA LYS A 781 -43.56 43.90 -21.34
C LYS A 781 -44.21 43.92 -22.76
N ARG A 782 -44.24 42.75 -23.46
CA ARG A 782 -44.83 42.34 -24.80
C ARG A 782 -43.96 42.50 -26.08
N SER A 783 -44.12 41.76 -27.22
CA SER A 783 -44.69 40.40 -27.53
C SER A 783 -44.63 39.96 -29.03
N ARG A 784 -44.46 38.63 -29.33
CA ARG A 784 -44.94 37.86 -30.54
C ARG A 784 -44.36 38.31 -31.95
N ARG A 785 -44.46 37.60 -33.12
CA ARG A 785 -45.08 36.33 -33.62
C ARG A 785 -44.49 35.93 -35.02
N ASN A 786 -44.49 34.64 -35.44
CA ASN A 786 -44.94 34.09 -36.77
C ASN A 786 -44.28 32.76 -37.28
N THR A 787 -45.00 32.07 -38.18
CA THR A 787 -44.73 30.81 -38.97
C THR A 787 -45.70 30.80 -40.18
N PRO A 788 -45.56 30.07 -41.35
CA PRO A 788 -45.94 28.61 -41.44
C PRO A 788 -45.51 27.73 -42.68
N LYS A 789 -45.57 26.37 -42.53
CA LYS A 789 -45.92 25.29 -43.53
C LYS A 789 -44.98 25.09 -44.77
N ILE A 790 -45.02 24.02 -45.62
CA ILE A 790 -46.06 23.07 -46.16
C ILE A 790 -45.53 21.58 -46.24
N SER A 791 -46.36 20.60 -46.65
CA SER A 791 -46.18 19.10 -46.67
C SER A 791 -46.68 18.45 -48.02
N PRO A 792 -47.15 17.18 -48.16
CA PRO A 792 -46.67 15.79 -47.84
C PRO A 792 -46.72 14.79 -49.07
N LYS A 793 -46.41 13.47 -48.91
CA LYS A 793 -46.93 12.24 -49.63
C LYS A 793 -46.13 10.94 -49.24
N THR A 794 -46.43 9.69 -49.68
CA THR A 794 -47.50 8.73 -49.24
C THR A 794 -47.26 7.25 -49.68
N LYS A 795 -47.64 6.26 -48.83
CA LYS A 795 -48.19 4.88 -49.12
C LYS A 795 -47.35 3.68 -49.71
N ASN A 796 -47.27 2.61 -48.90
CA ASN A 796 -47.72 1.20 -49.08
C ASN A 796 -47.15 0.13 -50.09
N THR A 797 -46.52 -0.92 -49.52
CA THR A 797 -46.77 -2.40 -49.74
C THR A 797 -46.26 -3.12 -51.04
N PRO A 798 -46.39 -4.47 -51.26
CA PRO A 798 -45.36 -5.49 -50.91
C PRO A 798 -45.09 -6.63 -51.96
N LEU A 799 -44.44 -7.76 -51.54
CA LEU A 799 -44.42 -9.16 -52.08
C LEU A 799 -43.18 -9.74 -52.82
N HIS A 800 -42.64 -10.83 -52.23
CA HIS A 800 -42.20 -12.16 -52.77
C HIS A 800 -41.17 -12.42 -53.91
N HIS A 801 -40.41 -13.51 -53.67
CA HIS A 801 -39.74 -14.50 -54.56
C HIS A 801 -38.70 -14.10 -55.63
N ALA A 802 -37.50 -14.70 -55.49
CA ALA A 802 -36.84 -15.54 -56.51
C ALA A 802 -35.86 -16.52 -55.83
N GLU A 803 -35.51 -17.63 -56.49
CA GLU A 803 -34.64 -18.72 -55.98
C GLU A 803 -33.33 -18.82 -56.81
N ALA A 804 -32.28 -19.42 -56.22
CA ALA A 804 -31.13 -19.99 -56.94
C ALA A 804 -30.44 -21.06 -56.06
N HIS A 805 -29.83 -22.07 -56.69
CA HIS A 805 -29.22 -23.25 -56.05
C HIS A 805 -27.69 -23.20 -55.99
N GLU A 806 -27.12 -23.94 -55.03
CA GLU A 806 -26.06 -24.99 -55.15
C GLU A 806 -25.58 -25.33 -53.71
N GLU A 807 -25.77 -26.57 -53.22
CA GLU A 807 -24.88 -27.74 -53.32
C GLU A 807 -23.55 -27.61 -52.53
N ASP A 808 -23.07 -28.59 -51.76
CA ASP A 808 -23.68 -29.81 -51.17
C ASP A 808 -22.75 -30.35 -50.03
N SER A 809 -23.05 -31.54 -49.50
CA SER A 809 -22.23 -32.43 -48.65
C SER A 809 -22.32 -32.25 -47.13
N ALA A 810 -22.53 -33.40 -46.47
CA ALA A 810 -22.67 -33.60 -45.03
C ALA A 810 -21.72 -34.76 -44.58
N PRO A 811 -21.63 -35.12 -43.29
CA PRO A 811 -20.48 -35.85 -42.74
C PRO A 811 -20.67 -37.38 -42.74
N PRO A 812 -19.72 -38.13 -42.14
CA PRO A 812 -20.02 -39.33 -41.39
C PRO A 812 -19.84 -39.13 -39.87
N THR A 813 -20.68 -39.81 -39.09
CA THR A 813 -20.64 -39.89 -37.62
C THR A 813 -20.06 -41.21 -37.14
N ASN A 814 -19.44 -41.20 -35.95
CA ASN A 814 -19.80 -42.09 -34.83
C ASN A 814 -19.15 -41.60 -33.54
#